data_AF-A0A0K6G7J1-F1
#
_entry.id   AF-A0A0K6G7J1-F1
#
_cell.length_a   1.000
_cell.length_b   1.000
_cell.length_c   1.000
_cell.angle_alpha   90.00
_cell.angle_beta   90.00
_cell.angle_gamma   90.00
#
_symmetry.space_group_name_H-M   'P 1'
#
loop_
_entity.id
_entity.type
_entity.pdbx_description
1 polymer ?
#
loop_
_entity_poly.entity_id
_entity_poly.type
_entity_poly.pdbx_seq_one_letter_code
_entity_poly.pdbx_strand_id
1 'polypeptide(L)'
;MEGHLYKCIYAKILATGNMEVKYKPKVLVSQFWNAVIISMYREHLLSINHVQKLLYHQVQSDTDGHHTLRAPPFFINRGDKLQGEFFPPGSEAARRISFFAQSLTTTIPEPLPIHAMPTFTVLTHHYSEKILLLLREIICEEDQNTRVTLLEYLKWLHPIEWENFVKDTKILAEESAMFNGVSPLGNGSDEKGGGNKTDDLPFYAVGFKPSSPEFTLRTRIWASLRSQTLYRTVSGMKNYAKAIKLLYRVENPEVVQLFGGNTEKLERELERMARRKFKFVVSIQRYSKLNKEEQENAEFLLRAYPDLQLAYLDEEPAKKEGGEPRLFSAPHRWIELPGNPISGDGKSDNQNHAIIFYRGEYLQLIDVNQDNHLEECLKIRNVLGEFEVFQTSNQSPYAQWGHKDFQKSPVAIVGAREYIFSENIGILGDVAAGKEQTFGTLTARSLAWIGGKLHYGHPDFLNATFMATRGGVSKAQKGLHLNEDIFAGMNAFGRGSRIMHTEYFQCSKGRDLGFGTVLNFQTKLGNGMAEQMLSREYYYLGTQLSIDRFLTFYYGHPGFHLTNILVIFSVQVFIISLLFLGTFMESVPICNYVHGQLVSGQSGSYNLFPVFDWIKRCMISIFPVFMIAFLPLFIQELTERGAGRAVLHLAKHFLSLSPMFEVFATQIQSNSILVNTSFGGACYIVTGCGFATTRILFSILYSHFAGPSTYLGMRVLIMLLYVTMVLWAPHMVYLWILVAVPGI
;
A
#
# COMPACT_ATOMS: atom_id res chain seq x y z
N MET A 1 -7.94 -25.09 8.66
CA MET A 1 -7.82 -23.76 9.30
C MET A 1 -9.14 -23.27 9.91
N GLU A 2 -10.28 -23.44 9.23
CA GLU A 2 -11.57 -22.80 9.55
C GLU A 2 -12.14 -23.15 10.95
N GLY A 3 -12.02 -24.42 11.39
CA GLY A 3 -12.49 -24.85 12.71
C GLY A 3 -11.70 -24.29 13.91
N HIS A 4 -10.55 -23.65 13.70
CA HIS A 4 -9.77 -22.98 14.77
C HIS A 4 -10.02 -21.47 14.82
N LEU A 5 -10.56 -20.87 13.75
CA LEU A 5 -10.71 -19.42 13.62
C LEU A 5 -11.58 -18.84 14.74
N TYR A 6 -12.70 -19.50 15.07
CA TYR A 6 -13.58 -19.05 16.16
C TYR A 6 -12.87 -18.99 17.52
N LYS A 7 -11.96 -19.94 17.80
CA LYS A 7 -11.17 -19.96 19.04
C LYS A 7 -10.11 -18.86 19.02
N CYS A 8 -9.45 -18.67 17.89
CA CYS A 8 -8.43 -17.63 17.73
C CYS A 8 -9.01 -16.22 17.88
N ILE A 9 -10.21 -15.96 17.32
CA ILE A 9 -10.90 -14.67 17.51
C ILE A 9 -11.16 -14.43 19.00
N TYR A 10 -11.73 -15.41 19.70
CA TYR A 10 -12.03 -15.30 21.12
C TYR A 10 -10.77 -15.07 21.98
N ALA A 11 -9.67 -15.76 21.65
CA ALA A 11 -8.44 -15.70 22.45
C ALA A 11 -7.55 -14.50 22.15
N LYS A 12 -7.44 -14.07 20.89
CA LYS A 12 -6.44 -13.06 20.46
C LYS A 12 -7.02 -11.67 20.23
N ILE A 13 -8.32 -11.55 19.96
CA ILE A 13 -8.95 -10.26 19.65
C ILE A 13 -9.75 -9.72 20.83
N LEU A 14 -10.48 -10.57 21.55
CA LEU A 14 -11.34 -10.16 22.66
C LEU A 14 -10.58 -10.18 23.99
N ALA A 15 -10.70 -9.11 24.79
CA ALA A 15 -10.06 -8.99 26.10
C ALA A 15 -10.83 -9.75 27.20
N THR A 16 -11.02 -11.06 27.00
CA THR A 16 -11.90 -11.91 27.84
C THR A 16 -11.35 -12.20 29.24
N GLY A 17 -10.04 -12.08 29.45
CA GLY A 17 -9.41 -12.26 30.76
C GLY A 17 -9.85 -11.25 31.82
N ASN A 18 -10.27 -10.05 31.39
CA ASN A 18 -10.62 -8.93 32.27
C ASN A 18 -12.14 -8.64 32.30
N MET A 19 -12.97 -9.52 31.73
CA MET A 19 -14.43 -9.38 31.75
C MET A 19 -15.00 -9.89 33.08
N GLU A 20 -15.84 -9.08 33.74
CA GLU A 20 -16.51 -9.46 34.99
C GLU A 20 -17.50 -10.62 34.77
N VAL A 21 -18.23 -10.63 33.65
CA VAL A 21 -19.19 -11.68 33.29
C VAL A 21 -18.69 -12.53 32.11
N LYS A 22 -18.47 -13.82 32.36
CA LYS A 22 -18.02 -14.78 31.34
C LYS A 22 -19.20 -15.30 30.50
N TYR A 23 -19.48 -14.65 29.38
CA TYR A 23 -20.46 -15.13 28.40
C TYR A 23 -19.93 -16.32 27.58
N LYS A 24 -20.85 -17.12 27.02
CA LYS A 24 -20.50 -18.23 26.13
C LYS A 24 -19.71 -17.69 24.92
N PRO A 25 -18.49 -18.21 24.63
CA PRO A 25 -17.65 -17.73 23.52
C PRO A 25 -18.36 -17.62 22.18
N LYS A 26 -19.28 -18.55 21.89
CA LYS A 26 -20.08 -18.56 20.65
C LYS A 26 -20.91 -17.29 20.46
N VAL A 27 -21.44 -16.70 21.54
CA VAL A 27 -22.29 -15.49 21.47
C VAL A 27 -21.44 -14.29 21.08
N LEU A 28 -20.30 -14.10 21.75
CA LEU A 28 -19.41 -12.96 21.50
C LEU A 28 -18.81 -13.01 20.09
N VAL A 29 -18.34 -14.19 19.69
CA VAL A 29 -17.79 -14.41 18.34
C VAL A 29 -18.86 -14.27 17.25
N SER A 30 -20.12 -14.63 17.51
CA SER A 30 -21.20 -14.45 16.52
C SER A 30 -21.47 -12.98 16.19
N GLN A 31 -21.43 -12.08 17.19
CA GLN A 31 -21.64 -10.65 16.97
C GLN A 31 -20.48 -10.06 16.16
N PHE A 32 -19.26 -10.45 16.52
CA PHE A 32 -18.04 -10.10 15.78
C PHE A 32 -18.12 -10.55 14.32
N TRP A 33 -18.36 -11.84 14.10
CA TRP A 33 -18.33 -12.45 12.76
C TRP A 33 -19.43 -11.89 11.87
N ASN A 34 -20.66 -11.77 12.39
CA ASN A 34 -21.77 -11.22 11.64
C ASN A 34 -21.49 -9.78 11.19
N ALA A 35 -20.85 -8.96 12.03
CA ALA A 35 -20.48 -7.59 11.65
C ALA A 35 -19.48 -7.56 10.49
N VAL A 36 -18.48 -8.44 10.47
CA VAL A 36 -17.50 -8.56 9.37
C VAL A 36 -18.22 -8.96 8.07
N ILE A 37 -19.05 -10.00 8.09
CA ILE A 37 -19.78 -10.47 6.89
C ILE A 37 -20.75 -9.40 6.37
N ILE A 38 -21.46 -8.69 7.26
CA ILE A 38 -22.35 -7.59 6.87
C ILE A 38 -21.56 -6.43 6.26
N SER A 39 -20.36 -6.13 6.74
CA SER A 39 -19.49 -5.12 6.14
C SER A 39 -19.13 -5.50 4.70
N MET A 40 -18.71 -6.75 4.47
CA MET A 40 -18.38 -7.24 3.12
C MET A 40 -19.57 -7.22 2.15
N TYR A 41 -20.78 -7.48 2.66
CA TYR A 41 -22.02 -7.33 1.88
C TYR A 41 -22.28 -5.88 1.47
N ARG A 42 -22.12 -4.93 2.40
CA ARG A 42 -22.30 -3.49 2.14
C ARG A 42 -21.28 -2.93 1.13
N GLU A 43 -20.12 -3.57 1.02
CA GLU A 43 -19.09 -3.27 0.02
C GLU A 43 -19.33 -3.94 -1.34
N HIS A 44 -20.43 -4.69 -1.49
CA HIS A 44 -20.82 -5.47 -2.68
C HIS A 44 -19.91 -6.66 -3.00
N LEU A 45 -19.07 -7.11 -2.06
CA LEU A 45 -18.19 -8.26 -2.24
C LEU A 45 -18.93 -9.60 -2.17
N LEU A 46 -20.06 -9.62 -1.45
CA LEU A 46 -20.89 -10.81 -1.24
C LEU A 46 -22.30 -10.56 -1.76
N SER A 47 -22.92 -11.62 -2.29
CA SER A 47 -24.36 -11.63 -2.60
C SER A 47 -25.17 -12.03 -1.37
N ILE A 48 -26.47 -11.75 -1.38
CA ILE A 48 -27.37 -12.08 -0.26
C ILE A 48 -27.38 -13.59 0.07
N ASN A 49 -27.24 -14.44 -0.96
CA ASN A 49 -27.16 -15.89 -0.80
C ASN A 49 -25.89 -16.32 -0.04
N HIS A 50 -24.75 -15.68 -0.31
CA HIS A 50 -23.52 -15.96 0.42
C HIS A 50 -23.64 -15.49 1.88
N VAL A 51 -24.23 -14.32 2.12
CA VAL A 51 -24.46 -13.78 3.46
C VAL A 51 -25.30 -14.74 4.31
N GLN A 52 -26.41 -15.26 3.78
CA GLN A 52 -27.26 -16.20 4.51
C GLN A 52 -26.52 -17.48 4.92
N LYS A 53 -25.59 -17.97 4.09
CA LYS A 53 -24.73 -19.15 4.38
C LYS A 53 -23.64 -18.85 5.42
N LEU A 54 -23.22 -17.58 5.56
CA LEU A 54 -22.08 -17.17 6.38
C LEU A 54 -22.45 -16.58 7.74
N LEU A 55 -23.71 -16.15 7.94
CA LEU A 55 -24.16 -15.58 9.21
C LEU A 55 -24.48 -16.65 10.27
N TYR A 56 -24.26 -16.29 11.53
CA TYR A 56 -24.86 -16.98 12.67
C TYR A 56 -26.33 -16.61 12.76
N HIS A 57 -27.19 -17.62 12.92
CA HIS A 57 -28.64 -17.45 13.07
C HIS A 57 -29.09 -17.84 14.47
N GLN A 58 -30.00 -17.07 15.05
CA GLN A 58 -30.72 -17.47 16.27
C GLN A 58 -31.88 -18.37 15.88
N VAL A 59 -31.88 -19.61 16.38
CA VAL A 59 -32.91 -20.61 16.12
C VAL A 59 -33.53 -21.01 17.46
N GLN A 60 -34.85 -21.15 17.53
CA GLN A 60 -35.50 -21.67 18.73
C GLN A 60 -35.12 -23.14 18.93
N SER A 61 -34.70 -23.52 20.14
CA SER A 61 -34.40 -24.92 20.46
C SER A 61 -35.70 -25.72 20.54
N ASP A 62 -35.79 -26.82 19.79
CA ASP A 62 -36.96 -27.70 19.73
C ASP A 62 -37.32 -28.35 21.09
N THR A 63 -36.40 -28.31 22.06
CA THR A 63 -36.51 -29.03 23.34
C THR A 63 -36.86 -28.16 24.55
N ASP A 64 -36.71 -26.83 24.50
CA ASP A 64 -36.75 -26.01 25.73
C ASP A 64 -37.22 -24.56 25.54
N GLY A 65 -37.70 -24.16 24.34
CA GLY A 65 -38.16 -22.79 24.07
C GLY A 65 -37.07 -21.70 24.11
N HIS A 66 -35.85 -22.04 24.54
CA HIS A 66 -34.70 -21.15 24.55
C HIS A 66 -34.10 -20.96 23.15
N HIS A 67 -33.78 -19.71 22.79
CA HIS A 67 -33.05 -19.39 21.56
C HIS A 67 -31.60 -19.89 21.63
N THR A 68 -31.19 -20.71 20.67
CA THR A 68 -29.83 -21.20 20.49
C THR A 68 -29.19 -20.61 19.24
N LEU A 69 -27.89 -20.34 19.29
CA LEU A 69 -27.14 -19.83 18.14
C LEU A 69 -26.64 -20.98 17.28
N ARG A 70 -27.11 -21.04 16.04
CA ARG A 70 -26.61 -21.97 15.01
C ARG A 70 -25.40 -21.35 14.32
N ALA A 71 -24.27 -22.05 14.37
CA ALA A 71 -23.07 -21.64 13.64
C ALA A 71 -23.24 -21.87 12.14
N PRO A 72 -22.69 -21.01 11.27
CA PRO A 72 -22.73 -21.20 9.84
C PRO A 72 -21.96 -22.47 9.45
N PRO A 73 -22.34 -23.16 8.35
CA PRO A 73 -21.64 -24.35 7.88
C PRO A 73 -20.14 -24.13 7.67
N PHE A 74 -19.72 -22.89 7.40
CA PHE A 74 -18.31 -22.48 7.32
C PHE A 74 -17.47 -22.88 8.55
N PHE A 75 -18.01 -22.83 9.78
CA PHE A 75 -17.26 -23.26 10.98
C PHE A 75 -17.41 -24.75 11.32
N ILE A 76 -18.39 -25.43 10.70
CA ILE A 76 -18.79 -26.81 11.04
C ILE A 76 -18.21 -27.82 10.03
N ASN A 77 -18.18 -27.48 8.74
CA ASN A 77 -17.73 -28.37 7.68
C ASN A 77 -16.22 -28.55 7.71
N ARG A 78 -15.79 -29.76 8.09
CA ARG A 78 -14.38 -30.19 8.08
C ARG A 78 -13.98 -30.99 6.83
N GLY A 79 -14.86 -31.15 5.84
CA GLY A 79 -14.63 -32.01 4.67
C GLY A 79 -14.40 -31.24 3.37
N ASP A 80 -13.41 -31.67 2.58
CA ASP A 80 -12.93 -31.07 1.31
C ASP A 80 -13.99 -30.88 0.22
N LYS A 81 -15.20 -31.45 0.33
CA LYS A 81 -16.20 -31.45 -0.75
C LYS A 81 -16.99 -30.14 -0.92
N LEU A 82 -16.93 -29.21 0.05
CA LEU A 82 -17.66 -27.92 0.01
C LEU A 82 -16.74 -26.69 0.17
N GLN A 83 -15.42 -26.87 0.19
CA GLN A 83 -14.45 -25.78 0.37
C GLN A 83 -14.45 -24.74 -0.78
N GLY A 84 -15.31 -24.90 -1.79
CA GLY A 84 -15.41 -23.98 -2.94
C GLY A 84 -16.67 -23.12 -3.03
N GLU A 85 -17.65 -23.22 -2.11
CA GLU A 85 -18.97 -22.56 -2.29
C GLU A 85 -19.28 -21.38 -1.36
N PHE A 86 -18.46 -21.09 -0.36
CA PHE A 86 -18.78 -20.02 0.60
C PHE A 86 -18.48 -18.62 0.07
N PHE A 87 -17.44 -18.50 -0.74
CA PHE A 87 -17.01 -17.26 -1.37
C PHE A 87 -16.86 -17.47 -2.86
N PRO A 88 -17.16 -16.46 -3.70
CA PRO A 88 -16.87 -16.55 -5.13
C PRO A 88 -15.36 -16.80 -5.37
N PRO A 89 -14.99 -17.65 -6.33
CA PRO A 89 -13.59 -18.00 -6.58
C PRO A 89 -12.81 -16.75 -7.03
N GLY A 90 -11.65 -16.52 -6.41
CA GLY A 90 -10.82 -15.35 -6.71
C GLY A 90 -11.38 -14.01 -6.23
N SER A 91 -12.43 -14.00 -5.39
CA SER A 91 -12.99 -12.76 -4.85
C SER A 91 -12.13 -12.13 -3.76
N GLU A 92 -12.22 -10.80 -3.65
CA GLU A 92 -11.63 -10.04 -2.54
C GLU A 92 -12.13 -10.51 -1.17
N ALA A 93 -13.39 -10.93 -1.06
CA ALA A 93 -13.92 -11.49 0.19
C ALA A 93 -13.17 -12.74 0.64
N ALA A 94 -12.91 -13.69 -0.27
CA ALA A 94 -12.15 -14.89 0.02
C ALA A 94 -10.72 -14.55 0.48
N ARG A 95 -10.06 -13.62 -0.21
CA ARG A 95 -8.71 -13.15 0.13
C ARG A 95 -8.65 -12.51 1.52
N ARG A 96 -9.54 -11.57 1.79
CA ARG A 96 -9.61 -10.85 3.08
C ARG A 96 -9.83 -11.79 4.26
N ILE A 97 -10.80 -12.70 4.17
CA ILE A 97 -11.05 -13.70 5.22
C ILE A 97 -9.88 -14.67 5.38
N SER A 98 -9.25 -15.09 4.27
CA SER A 98 -8.08 -15.97 4.32
C SER A 98 -6.90 -15.31 5.04
N PHE A 99 -6.59 -14.05 4.70
CA PHE A 99 -5.55 -13.28 5.37
C PHE A 99 -5.89 -13.04 6.85
N PHE A 100 -7.12 -12.67 7.16
CA PHE A 100 -7.58 -12.50 8.54
C PHE A 100 -7.43 -13.79 9.36
N ALA A 101 -7.79 -14.94 8.77
CA ALA A 101 -7.63 -16.22 9.44
C ALA A 101 -6.16 -16.61 9.65
N GLN A 102 -5.31 -16.41 8.63
CA GLN A 102 -3.88 -16.71 8.69
C GLN A 102 -3.15 -15.80 9.69
N SER A 103 -3.41 -14.50 9.66
CA SER A 103 -2.82 -13.54 10.60
C SER A 103 -3.11 -13.89 12.06
N LEU A 104 -4.33 -14.36 12.38
CA LEU A 104 -4.67 -14.83 13.72
C LEU A 104 -3.95 -16.13 14.15
N THR A 105 -3.25 -16.83 13.26
CA THR A 105 -2.41 -17.98 13.65
C THR A 105 -1.03 -17.54 14.15
N THR A 106 -0.60 -16.32 13.81
CA THR A 106 0.71 -15.76 14.21
C THR A 106 0.73 -15.29 15.66
N THR A 107 1.92 -15.02 16.20
CA THR A 107 2.07 -14.39 17.53
C THR A 107 1.61 -12.93 17.45
N ILE A 108 0.67 -12.56 18.31
CA ILE A 108 0.08 -11.23 18.38
C ILE A 108 0.04 -10.82 19.87
N PRO A 109 0.33 -9.55 20.23
CA PRO A 109 0.22 -9.06 21.60
C PRO A 109 -1.18 -9.27 22.20
N GLU A 110 -1.27 -9.46 23.51
CA GLU A 110 -2.56 -9.65 24.18
C GLU A 110 -3.42 -8.37 24.13
N PRO A 111 -4.73 -8.49 23.86
CA PRO A 111 -5.60 -7.33 23.75
C PRO A 111 -5.95 -6.76 25.13
N LEU A 112 -5.87 -5.44 25.28
CA LEU A 112 -6.41 -4.71 26.44
C LEU A 112 -7.92 -4.47 26.30
N PRO A 113 -8.69 -4.37 27.40
CA PRO A 113 -10.08 -3.90 27.35
C PRO A 113 -10.19 -2.53 26.68
N ILE A 114 -11.28 -2.26 25.95
CA ILE A 114 -11.45 -0.99 25.23
C ILE A 114 -11.30 0.24 26.14
N HIS A 115 -11.72 0.16 27.41
CA HIS A 115 -11.52 1.24 28.37
C HIS A 115 -10.04 1.60 28.59
N ALA A 116 -9.16 0.61 28.62
CA ALA A 116 -7.72 0.75 28.85
C ALA A 116 -6.91 0.97 27.56
N MET A 117 -7.53 0.87 26.39
CA MET A 117 -6.87 1.13 25.11
C MET A 117 -6.35 2.59 25.07
N PRO A 118 -5.11 2.85 24.63
CA PRO A 118 -4.59 4.20 24.42
C PRO A 118 -5.34 4.91 23.27
N THR A 119 -5.25 6.24 23.23
CA THR A 119 -5.86 7.02 22.15
C THR A 119 -4.88 7.15 20.99
N PHE A 120 -5.38 7.07 19.77
CA PHE A 120 -4.56 7.28 18.58
C PHE A 120 -5.26 8.18 17.56
N THR A 121 -4.45 8.85 16.75
CA THR A 121 -4.91 9.66 15.62
C THR A 121 -4.43 9.05 14.32
N VAL A 122 -5.31 8.96 13.32
CA VAL A 122 -4.89 8.79 11.91
C VAL A 122 -4.72 10.17 11.30
N LEU A 123 -3.59 10.41 10.65
CA LEU A 123 -3.29 11.63 9.91
C LEU A 123 -3.08 11.30 8.43
N THR A 124 -3.92 11.89 7.59
CA THR A 124 -3.87 11.74 6.14
C THR A 124 -3.67 13.10 5.49
N HIS A 125 -2.72 13.22 4.57
CA HIS A 125 -2.39 14.47 3.90
C HIS A 125 -2.93 14.46 2.47
N HIS A 126 -3.76 15.44 2.13
CA HIS A 126 -4.41 15.60 0.84
C HIS A 126 -3.92 16.88 0.18
N TYR A 127 -3.59 16.79 -1.11
CA TYR A 127 -3.18 17.95 -1.89
C TYR A 127 -4.10 18.18 -3.08
N SER A 128 -4.11 17.28 -4.07
CA SER A 128 -4.86 17.46 -5.32
C SER A 128 -5.56 16.19 -5.79
N GLU A 129 -5.55 15.13 -4.97
CA GLU A 129 -6.25 13.89 -5.27
C GLU A 129 -7.76 14.13 -5.32
N LYS A 130 -8.47 13.37 -6.14
CA LYS A 130 -9.92 13.51 -6.28
C LYS A 130 -10.61 13.12 -4.96
N ILE A 131 -11.49 13.99 -4.47
CA ILE A 131 -12.27 13.71 -3.25
C ILE A 131 -13.31 12.62 -3.54
N LEU A 132 -14.13 12.85 -4.55
CA LEU A 132 -15.15 11.93 -5.07
C LEU A 132 -15.18 12.08 -6.59
N LEU A 133 -15.35 10.98 -7.31
CA LEU A 133 -15.47 11.02 -8.78
C LEU A 133 -16.79 11.67 -9.21
N LEU A 134 -16.74 12.47 -10.27
CA LEU A 134 -17.91 13.02 -10.91
C LEU A 134 -18.56 12.00 -11.84
N LEU A 135 -19.88 12.09 -12.04
CA LEU A 135 -20.56 11.18 -12.96
C LEU A 135 -19.98 11.29 -14.38
N ARG A 136 -19.69 12.51 -14.84
CA ARG A 136 -19.07 12.77 -16.16
C ARG A 136 -17.73 12.05 -16.32
N GLU A 137 -16.85 12.12 -15.31
CA GLU A 137 -15.54 11.43 -15.33
C GLU A 137 -15.70 9.90 -15.37
N ILE A 138 -16.81 9.38 -14.83
CA ILE A 138 -17.09 7.94 -14.77
C ILE A 138 -17.61 7.42 -16.11
N ILE A 139 -18.53 8.15 -16.76
CA ILE A 139 -19.28 7.66 -17.93
C ILE A 139 -18.84 8.26 -19.27
N CYS A 140 -18.04 9.33 -19.28
CA CYS A 140 -17.56 9.96 -20.51
C CYS A 140 -16.08 9.63 -20.75
N GLU A 141 -15.68 9.59 -22.02
CA GLU A 141 -14.27 9.58 -22.41
C GLU A 141 -13.66 10.96 -22.13
N GLU A 142 -12.60 11.00 -21.31
CA GLU A 142 -11.94 12.26 -20.94
C GLU A 142 -11.12 12.87 -22.09
N ASP A 143 -10.50 12.03 -22.91
CA ASP A 143 -9.59 12.43 -24.01
C ASP A 143 -9.93 11.70 -25.31
N GLN A 144 -9.63 12.33 -26.46
CA GLN A 144 -9.76 11.70 -27.80
C GLN A 144 -8.90 10.42 -27.96
N ASN A 145 -7.90 10.25 -27.10
CA ASN A 145 -7.00 9.10 -27.09
C ASN A 145 -7.47 7.97 -26.15
N THR A 146 -8.52 8.20 -25.36
CA THR A 146 -9.14 7.21 -24.47
C THR A 146 -10.19 6.44 -25.24
N ARG A 147 -10.13 5.10 -25.19
CA ARG A 147 -11.08 4.22 -25.91
C ARG A 147 -12.09 3.51 -25.02
N VAL A 148 -11.97 3.66 -23.70
CA VAL A 148 -12.77 2.94 -22.71
C VAL A 148 -13.09 3.90 -21.58
N THR A 149 -14.36 3.98 -21.19
CA THR A 149 -14.78 4.80 -20.06
C THR A 149 -14.30 4.19 -18.74
N LEU A 150 -14.14 5.02 -17.69
CA LEU A 150 -13.73 4.52 -16.38
C LEU A 150 -14.71 3.48 -15.83
N LEU A 151 -16.01 3.67 -16.04
CA LEU A 151 -17.03 2.72 -15.59
C LEU A 151 -16.91 1.36 -16.26
N GLU A 152 -16.72 1.32 -17.58
CA GLU A 152 -16.54 0.06 -18.32
C GLU A 152 -15.28 -0.67 -17.86
N TYR A 153 -14.20 0.08 -17.62
CA TYR A 153 -12.97 -0.47 -17.10
C TYR A 153 -13.17 -1.09 -15.70
N LEU A 154 -13.86 -0.39 -14.80
CA LEU A 154 -14.16 -0.89 -13.45
C LEU A 154 -15.09 -2.12 -13.45
N LYS A 155 -16.06 -2.19 -14.37
CA LYS A 155 -16.91 -3.36 -14.55
C LYS A 155 -16.13 -4.59 -14.98
N TRP A 156 -15.16 -4.40 -15.88
CA TRP A 156 -14.31 -5.49 -16.33
C TRP A 156 -13.39 -5.99 -15.20
N LEU A 157 -12.89 -5.07 -14.37
CA LEU A 157 -12.04 -5.40 -13.23
C LEU A 157 -12.82 -6.07 -12.07
N HIS A 158 -14.07 -5.64 -11.83
CA HIS A 158 -14.89 -6.08 -10.70
C HIS A 158 -16.29 -6.57 -11.11
N PRO A 159 -16.40 -7.64 -11.93
CA PRO A 159 -17.68 -8.06 -12.51
C PRO A 159 -18.68 -8.52 -11.43
N ILE A 160 -18.23 -9.32 -10.46
CA ILE A 160 -19.07 -9.86 -9.38
C ILE A 160 -19.61 -8.73 -8.50
N GLU A 161 -18.76 -7.75 -8.19
CA GLU A 161 -19.14 -6.62 -7.34
C GLU A 161 -20.12 -5.68 -8.05
N TRP A 162 -19.95 -5.50 -9.36
CA TRP A 162 -20.89 -4.75 -10.19
C TRP A 162 -22.26 -5.43 -10.23
N GLU A 163 -22.30 -6.75 -10.41
CA GLU A 163 -23.56 -7.51 -10.38
C GLU A 163 -24.29 -7.37 -9.04
N ASN A 164 -23.54 -7.48 -7.93
CA ASN A 164 -24.11 -7.30 -6.59
C ASN A 164 -24.62 -5.87 -6.38
N PHE A 165 -23.86 -4.87 -6.83
CA PHE A 165 -24.25 -3.46 -6.79
C PHE A 165 -25.54 -3.18 -7.57
N VAL A 166 -25.66 -3.73 -8.79
CA VAL A 166 -26.84 -3.58 -9.63
C VAL A 166 -28.06 -4.22 -8.98
N LYS A 167 -27.93 -5.44 -8.44
CA LYS A 167 -29.02 -6.12 -7.73
C LYS A 167 -29.49 -5.32 -6.51
N ASP A 168 -28.56 -4.84 -5.70
CA ASP A 168 -28.85 -4.02 -4.52
C ASP A 168 -29.55 -2.71 -4.90
N THR A 169 -29.12 -2.08 -5.99
CA THR A 169 -29.71 -0.83 -6.48
C THR A 169 -31.11 -1.03 -7.07
N LYS A 170 -31.38 -2.18 -7.71
CA LYS A 170 -32.72 -2.54 -8.18
C LYS A 170 -33.71 -2.70 -7.02
N ILE A 171 -33.32 -3.42 -5.98
CA ILE A 171 -34.16 -3.62 -4.78
C ILE A 171 -34.51 -2.27 -4.15
N LEU A 172 -33.52 -1.39 -3.97
CA LEU A 172 -33.75 -0.04 -3.44
C LEU A 172 -34.66 0.82 -4.33
N ALA A 173 -34.52 0.71 -5.65
CA ALA A 173 -35.39 1.42 -6.59
C ALA A 173 -36.85 0.93 -6.52
N GLU A 174 -37.06 -0.39 -6.40
CA GLU A 174 -38.38 -1.00 -6.22
C GLU A 174 -39.02 -0.58 -4.89
N GLU A 175 -38.27 -0.64 -3.77
CA GLU A 175 -38.73 -0.20 -2.46
C GLU A 175 -39.09 1.30 -2.44
N SER A 176 -38.28 2.13 -3.10
CA SER A 176 -38.53 3.57 -3.21
C SER A 176 -39.77 3.88 -4.05
N ALA A 177 -40.03 3.11 -5.11
CA ALA A 177 -41.22 3.25 -5.93
C ALA A 177 -42.50 2.84 -5.15
N MET A 178 -42.41 1.77 -4.35
CA MET A 178 -43.49 1.33 -3.46
C MET A 178 -43.82 2.39 -2.39
N PHE A 179 -42.81 3.03 -1.80
CA PHE A 179 -43.00 4.04 -0.76
C PHE A 179 -43.57 5.36 -1.32
N ASN A 180 -43.20 5.74 -2.54
CA ASN A 180 -43.69 6.95 -3.21
C ASN A 180 -45.10 6.79 -3.85
N GLY A 181 -45.81 5.70 -3.56
CA GLY A 181 -47.21 5.50 -3.96
C GLY A 181 -47.42 5.18 -5.45
N VAL A 182 -46.36 4.81 -6.18
CA VAL A 182 -46.51 4.26 -7.53
C VAL A 182 -46.81 2.77 -7.38
N SER A 183 -48.09 2.42 -7.28
CA SER A 183 -48.53 1.02 -7.30
C SER A 183 -47.98 0.32 -8.55
N PRO A 184 -47.28 -0.82 -8.42
CA PRO A 184 -46.88 -1.62 -9.57
C PRO A 184 -48.07 -2.33 -10.24
N LEU A 185 -49.27 -2.27 -9.63
CA LEU A 185 -50.55 -2.69 -10.21
C LEU A 185 -51.30 -1.49 -10.79
N GLY A 186 -50.83 -0.98 -11.93
CA GLY A 186 -51.40 0.24 -12.51
C GLY A 186 -51.15 0.44 -14.00
N ASN A 187 -51.11 -0.65 -14.79
CA ASN A 187 -51.58 -0.78 -16.18
C ASN A 187 -50.81 -1.90 -16.89
N GLY A 188 -51.54 -2.95 -17.26
CA GLY A 188 -51.03 -4.03 -18.12
C GLY A 188 -50.83 -5.34 -17.38
N SER A 189 -51.80 -6.22 -17.53
CA SER A 189 -51.66 -7.66 -17.32
C SER A 189 -50.44 -8.20 -18.08
N ASP A 190 -49.42 -8.66 -17.37
CA ASP A 190 -48.48 -9.68 -17.87
C ASP A 190 -47.83 -10.43 -16.70
N GLU A 191 -48.60 -11.33 -16.10
CA GLU A 191 -48.06 -12.50 -15.40
C GLU A 191 -47.41 -13.45 -16.42
N LYS A 192 -46.21 -13.12 -16.94
CA LYS A 192 -45.31 -14.12 -17.56
C LYS A 192 -43.84 -13.72 -17.40
N GLY A 193 -43.20 -14.31 -16.39
CA GLY A 193 -41.83 -14.88 -16.34
C GLY A 193 -40.77 -14.56 -17.40
N GLY A 194 -40.62 -13.32 -17.85
CA GLY A 194 -39.57 -12.91 -18.78
C GLY A 194 -39.30 -11.42 -18.70
N GLY A 195 -38.48 -10.98 -17.74
CA GLY A 195 -38.03 -9.60 -17.67
C GLY A 195 -37.39 -9.20 -19.00
N ASN A 196 -37.96 -8.18 -19.66
CA ASN A 196 -37.41 -7.65 -20.90
C ASN A 196 -35.99 -7.15 -20.62
N LYS A 197 -34.98 -7.86 -21.15
CA LYS A 197 -33.55 -7.50 -21.00
C LYS A 197 -33.26 -6.05 -21.43
N THR A 198 -34.10 -5.49 -22.30
CA THR A 198 -34.04 -4.10 -22.79
C THR A 198 -34.38 -3.07 -21.72
N ASP A 199 -35.32 -3.36 -20.82
CA ASP A 199 -35.79 -2.43 -19.80
C ASP A 199 -34.83 -2.29 -18.60
N ASP A 200 -33.96 -3.30 -18.46
CA ASP A 200 -32.89 -3.40 -17.48
C ASP A 200 -31.54 -2.82 -17.95
N LEU A 201 -31.42 -2.50 -19.24
CA LEU A 201 -30.17 -1.98 -19.83
C LEU A 201 -29.59 -0.79 -19.06
N PRO A 202 -30.37 0.21 -18.59
CA PRO A 202 -29.83 1.33 -17.83
C PRO A 202 -29.12 0.91 -16.53
N PHE A 203 -29.64 -0.09 -15.83
CA PHE A 203 -29.01 -0.62 -14.62
C PHE A 203 -27.67 -1.28 -14.92
N TYR A 204 -27.56 -2.07 -15.99
CA TYR A 204 -26.29 -2.69 -16.37
C TYR A 204 -25.29 -1.71 -16.99
N ALA A 205 -25.78 -0.67 -17.68
CA ALA A 205 -24.97 0.34 -18.35
C ALA A 205 -24.45 1.44 -17.40
N VAL A 206 -25.29 1.97 -16.51
CA VAL A 206 -24.94 3.14 -15.67
C VAL A 206 -25.08 2.84 -14.17
N GLY A 207 -25.73 1.74 -13.81
CA GLY A 207 -25.97 1.34 -12.41
C GLY A 207 -27.34 1.71 -11.87
N PHE A 208 -28.09 2.55 -12.59
CA PHE A 208 -29.44 2.98 -12.20
C PHE A 208 -30.31 3.27 -13.44
N LYS A 209 -31.63 3.24 -13.26
CA LYS A 209 -32.62 3.65 -14.27
C LYS A 209 -33.14 5.08 -14.03
N PRO A 210 -33.54 5.48 -12.81
CA PRO A 210 -33.93 6.87 -12.54
C PRO A 210 -32.69 7.74 -12.30
N SER A 211 -32.59 8.89 -12.98
CA SER A 211 -31.51 9.86 -12.80
C SER A 211 -31.64 10.72 -11.53
N SER A 212 -32.26 10.17 -10.47
CA SER A 212 -32.38 10.90 -9.21
C SER A 212 -30.98 11.20 -8.64
N PRO A 213 -30.82 12.30 -7.88
CA PRO A 213 -29.53 12.64 -7.26
C PRO A 213 -28.97 11.52 -6.38
N GLU A 214 -29.84 10.76 -5.71
CA GLU A 214 -29.46 9.64 -4.85
C GLU A 214 -28.83 8.47 -5.63
N PHE A 215 -29.46 8.02 -6.71
CA PHE A 215 -28.91 6.93 -7.53
C PHE A 215 -27.64 7.36 -8.27
N THR A 216 -27.59 8.62 -8.71
CA THR A 216 -26.38 9.21 -9.30
C THR A 216 -25.22 9.20 -8.31
N LEU A 217 -25.47 9.66 -7.07
CA LEU A 217 -24.47 9.66 -6.00
C LEU A 217 -24.02 8.24 -5.66
N ARG A 218 -24.94 7.28 -5.66
CA ARG A 218 -24.65 5.87 -5.37
C ARG A 218 -23.68 5.26 -6.38
N THR A 219 -23.86 5.48 -7.68
CA THR A 219 -22.88 5.07 -8.70
C THR A 219 -21.54 5.78 -8.53
N ARG A 220 -21.55 7.09 -8.22
CA ARG A 220 -20.31 7.86 -7.94
C ARG A 220 -19.53 7.30 -6.76
N ILE A 221 -20.21 6.94 -5.68
CA ILE A 221 -19.60 6.32 -4.50
C ILE A 221 -19.04 4.94 -4.85
N TRP A 222 -19.80 4.10 -5.58
CA TRP A 222 -19.35 2.77 -5.98
C TRP A 222 -18.05 2.82 -6.79
N ALA A 223 -17.96 3.74 -7.75
CA ALA A 223 -16.75 3.96 -8.54
C ALA A 223 -15.60 4.53 -7.69
N SER A 224 -15.89 5.52 -6.84
CA SER A 224 -14.86 6.17 -5.99
C SER A 224 -14.22 5.20 -4.99
N LEU A 225 -14.99 4.25 -4.44
CA LEU A 225 -14.48 3.21 -3.54
C LEU A 225 -13.53 2.21 -4.23
N ARG A 226 -13.58 2.10 -5.56
CA ARG A 226 -12.71 1.23 -6.38
C ARG A 226 -11.56 1.97 -7.04
N SER A 227 -11.52 3.29 -6.85
CA SER A 227 -10.47 4.19 -7.34
C SER A 227 -9.66 4.77 -6.17
N GLN A 228 -8.59 5.51 -6.49
CA GLN A 228 -7.70 6.13 -5.50
C GLN A 228 -8.23 7.51 -5.07
N THR A 229 -9.37 7.53 -4.38
CA THR A 229 -10.04 8.77 -3.95
C THR A 229 -9.92 9.00 -2.45
N LEU A 230 -10.00 10.26 -2.00
CA LEU A 230 -10.07 10.59 -0.57
C LEU A 230 -11.28 9.94 0.09
N TYR A 231 -12.43 9.83 -0.61
CA TYR A 231 -13.62 9.19 -0.07
C TYR A 231 -13.37 7.73 0.32
N ARG A 232 -12.63 6.97 -0.51
CA ARG A 232 -12.22 5.60 -0.20
C ARG A 232 -11.39 5.53 1.08
N THR A 233 -10.36 6.37 1.15
CA THR A 233 -9.46 6.45 2.31
C THR A 233 -10.23 6.80 3.58
N VAL A 234 -11.12 7.79 3.50
CA VAL A 234 -11.91 8.18 4.67
C VAL A 234 -12.87 7.08 5.10
N SER A 235 -13.59 6.47 4.16
CA SER A 235 -14.49 5.35 4.41
C SER A 235 -13.77 4.16 5.08
N GLY A 236 -12.59 3.81 4.57
CA GLY A 236 -11.75 2.74 5.08
C GLY A 236 -11.22 3.03 6.49
N MET A 237 -10.60 4.19 6.70
CA MET A 237 -10.03 4.54 8.01
C MET A 237 -11.10 4.75 9.08
N LYS A 238 -12.33 5.14 8.71
CA LYS A 238 -13.47 5.19 9.64
C LYS A 238 -13.92 3.80 10.11
N ASN A 239 -13.45 2.70 9.51
CA ASN A 239 -13.67 1.37 10.05
C ASN A 239 -13.01 1.16 11.43
N TYR A 240 -11.99 1.94 11.81
CA TYR A 240 -11.49 1.94 13.20
C TYR A 240 -12.57 2.34 14.20
N ALA A 241 -13.36 3.37 13.90
CA ALA A 241 -14.46 3.78 14.76
C ALA A 241 -15.50 2.65 14.89
N LYS A 242 -15.86 2.01 13.77
CA LYS A 242 -16.80 0.87 13.76
C LYS A 242 -16.24 -0.33 14.56
N ALA A 243 -14.95 -0.63 14.41
CA ALA A 243 -14.27 -1.69 15.14
C ALA A 243 -14.27 -1.44 16.66
N ILE A 244 -13.95 -0.22 17.09
CA ILE A 244 -13.96 0.16 18.51
C ILE A 244 -15.39 0.07 19.09
N LYS A 245 -16.41 0.57 18.37
CA LYS A 245 -17.82 0.43 18.77
C LYS A 245 -18.22 -1.04 18.94
N LEU A 246 -17.85 -1.88 17.96
CA LEU A 246 -18.16 -3.31 17.98
C LEU A 246 -17.47 -4.01 19.15
N LEU A 247 -16.17 -3.81 19.34
CA LEU A 247 -15.43 -4.40 20.44
C LEU A 247 -15.97 -3.93 21.78
N TYR A 248 -16.26 -2.64 21.94
CA TYR A 248 -16.83 -2.11 23.18
C TYR A 248 -18.17 -2.75 23.53
N ARG A 249 -19.06 -2.88 22.53
CA ARG A 249 -20.36 -3.53 22.67
C ARG A 249 -20.25 -5.02 23.03
N VAL A 250 -19.32 -5.74 22.39
CA VAL A 250 -19.11 -7.18 22.62
C VAL A 250 -18.50 -7.44 23.99
N GLU A 251 -17.59 -6.59 24.44
CA GLU A 251 -16.88 -6.75 25.71
C GLU A 251 -17.68 -6.26 26.93
N ASN A 252 -18.64 -5.35 26.74
CA ASN A 252 -19.45 -4.76 27.82
C ASN A 252 -20.96 -4.98 27.59
N PRO A 253 -21.45 -6.22 27.68
CA PRO A 253 -22.86 -6.56 27.43
C PRO A 253 -23.82 -5.92 28.47
N GLU A 254 -23.35 -5.59 29.66
CA GLU A 254 -24.12 -4.87 30.67
C GLU A 254 -24.55 -3.49 30.17
N VAL A 255 -23.70 -2.80 29.41
CA VAL A 255 -24.04 -1.51 28.78
C VAL A 255 -25.23 -1.68 27.84
N VAL A 256 -25.28 -2.79 27.08
CA VAL A 256 -26.40 -3.10 26.20
C VAL A 256 -27.68 -3.38 27.00
N GLN A 257 -27.57 -4.08 28.14
CA GLN A 257 -28.70 -4.37 29.02
C GLN A 257 -29.22 -3.12 29.73
N LEU A 258 -28.33 -2.24 30.21
CA LEU A 258 -28.63 -0.96 30.87
C LEU A 258 -29.51 -0.05 30.00
N PHE A 259 -29.29 -0.04 28.69
CA PHE A 259 -30.09 0.78 27.78
C PHE A 259 -31.40 0.11 27.33
N GLY A 260 -31.70 -1.12 27.77
CA GLY A 260 -33.05 -1.71 27.75
C GLY A 260 -33.78 -1.68 26.40
N GLY A 261 -33.05 -1.76 25.28
CA GLY A 261 -33.62 -1.67 23.92
C GLY A 261 -33.67 -0.26 23.32
N ASN A 262 -33.25 0.79 24.03
CA ASN A 262 -33.08 2.13 23.48
C ASN A 262 -31.79 2.20 22.64
N THR A 263 -31.94 1.86 21.36
CA THR A 263 -30.84 1.78 20.38
C THR A 263 -30.14 3.12 20.17
N GLU A 264 -30.85 4.24 20.21
CA GLU A 264 -30.26 5.57 20.03
C GLU A 264 -29.32 5.93 21.18
N LYS A 265 -29.74 5.73 22.44
CA LYS A 265 -28.89 6.02 23.60
C LYS A 265 -27.65 5.12 23.62
N LEU A 266 -27.83 3.84 23.28
CA LEU A 266 -26.71 2.91 23.14
C LEU A 266 -25.73 3.40 22.07
N GLU A 267 -26.20 3.78 20.87
CA GLU A 267 -25.33 4.24 19.80
C GLU A 267 -24.56 5.51 20.19
N ARG A 268 -25.20 6.46 20.88
CA ARG A 268 -24.53 7.66 21.41
C ARG A 268 -23.41 7.31 22.40
N GLU A 269 -23.61 6.30 23.23
CA GLU A 269 -22.59 5.83 24.18
C GLU A 269 -21.42 5.13 23.46
N LEU A 270 -21.72 4.28 22.46
CA LEU A 270 -20.70 3.66 21.62
C LEU A 270 -19.89 4.71 20.85
N GLU A 271 -20.56 5.74 20.30
CA GLU A 271 -19.93 6.90 19.66
C GLU A 271 -19.02 7.68 20.60
N ARG A 272 -19.48 7.95 21.82
CA ARG A 272 -18.68 8.65 22.83
C ARG A 272 -17.37 7.91 23.10
N MET A 273 -17.43 6.59 23.26
CA MET A 273 -16.25 5.76 23.47
C MET A 273 -15.33 5.71 22.25
N ALA A 274 -15.88 5.51 21.05
CA ALA A 274 -15.10 5.52 19.81
C ALA A 274 -14.38 6.87 19.60
N ARG A 275 -15.08 7.99 19.78
CA ARG A 275 -14.52 9.35 19.67
C ARG A 275 -13.44 9.65 20.72
N ARG A 276 -13.48 9.00 21.87
CA ARG A 276 -12.45 9.14 22.92
C ARG A 276 -11.15 8.43 22.53
N LYS A 277 -11.25 7.28 21.85
CA LYS A 277 -10.11 6.41 21.52
C LYS A 277 -9.51 6.65 20.14
N PHE A 278 -10.31 7.13 19.20
CA PHE A 278 -9.89 7.34 17.82
C PHE A 278 -10.22 8.74 17.33
N LYS A 279 -9.22 9.40 16.76
CA LYS A 279 -9.36 10.65 16.01
C LYS A 279 -8.86 10.46 14.59
N PHE A 280 -9.45 11.21 13.66
CA PHE A 280 -9.05 11.18 12.27
C PHE A 280 -8.97 12.60 11.74
N VAL A 281 -7.74 12.99 11.40
CA VAL A 281 -7.39 14.30 10.87
C VAL A 281 -7.01 14.12 9.40
N VAL A 282 -7.69 14.83 8.52
CA VAL A 282 -7.33 14.94 7.10
C VAL A 282 -6.85 16.35 6.84
N SER A 283 -5.62 16.47 6.38
CA SER A 283 -5.00 17.75 6.07
C SER A 283 -5.19 18.10 4.61
N ILE A 284 -6.13 19.00 4.31
CA ILE A 284 -6.42 19.52 2.97
C ILE A 284 -5.75 20.89 2.87
N GLN A 285 -4.47 20.92 2.51
CA GLN A 285 -3.66 22.15 2.54
C GLN A 285 -4.29 23.29 1.72
N ARG A 286 -4.91 22.96 0.59
CA ARG A 286 -5.52 23.90 -0.37
C ARG A 286 -7.03 24.08 -0.20
N TYR A 287 -7.60 23.78 0.96
CA TYR A 287 -9.06 23.80 1.18
C TYR A 287 -9.72 25.13 0.77
N SER A 288 -9.09 26.26 1.13
CA SER A 288 -9.54 27.61 0.76
C SER A 288 -9.45 27.92 -0.75
N LYS A 289 -8.74 27.10 -1.51
CA LYS A 289 -8.48 27.21 -2.95
C LYS A 289 -9.10 26.06 -3.76
N LEU A 290 -10.12 25.39 -3.20
CA LEU A 290 -10.89 24.36 -3.90
C LEU A 290 -11.88 24.99 -4.88
N ASN A 291 -12.09 24.33 -6.03
CA ASN A 291 -13.12 24.73 -6.97
C ASN A 291 -14.51 24.39 -6.41
N LYS A 292 -15.58 24.98 -6.98
CA LYS A 292 -16.97 24.78 -6.52
C LYS A 292 -17.34 23.29 -6.38
N GLU A 293 -17.02 22.48 -7.38
CA GLU A 293 -17.31 21.04 -7.37
C GLU A 293 -16.53 20.28 -6.29
N GLU A 294 -15.26 20.64 -6.07
CA GLU A 294 -14.43 20.04 -5.02
C GLU A 294 -14.95 20.42 -3.63
N GLN A 295 -15.39 21.67 -3.47
CA GLN A 295 -15.99 22.17 -2.25
C GLN A 295 -17.29 21.43 -1.90
N GLU A 296 -18.19 21.25 -2.89
CA GLU A 296 -19.42 20.46 -2.71
C GLU A 296 -19.11 19.00 -2.32
N ASN A 297 -18.09 18.40 -2.91
CA ASN A 297 -17.65 17.04 -2.57
C ASN A 297 -17.02 16.98 -1.16
N ALA A 298 -16.26 17.99 -0.75
CA ALA A 298 -15.68 18.10 0.58
C ALA A 298 -16.79 18.27 1.65
N GLU A 299 -17.79 19.11 1.38
CA GLU A 299 -18.95 19.26 2.26
C GLU A 299 -19.76 17.96 2.38
N PHE A 300 -19.95 17.25 1.27
CA PHE A 300 -20.60 15.94 1.29
C PHE A 300 -19.83 14.95 2.19
N LEU A 301 -18.49 14.93 2.07
CA LEU A 301 -17.63 14.08 2.90
C LEU A 301 -17.78 14.40 4.40
N LEU A 302 -17.83 15.69 4.76
CA LEU A 302 -18.04 16.15 6.14
C LEU A 302 -19.42 15.80 6.67
N ARG A 303 -20.47 15.89 5.85
CA ARG A 303 -21.84 15.50 6.22
C ARG A 303 -21.95 13.98 6.42
N ALA A 304 -21.30 13.20 5.56
CA ALA A 304 -21.25 11.75 5.67
C ALA A 304 -20.45 11.28 6.90
N TYR A 305 -19.42 12.04 7.29
CA TYR A 305 -18.53 11.73 8.41
C TYR A 305 -18.35 12.92 9.36
N PRO A 306 -19.33 13.24 10.22
CA PRO A 306 -19.28 14.43 11.10
C PRO A 306 -18.10 14.46 12.08
N ASP A 307 -17.54 13.29 12.41
CA ASP A 307 -16.41 13.15 13.33
C ASP A 307 -15.04 13.35 12.64
N LEU A 308 -15.02 13.61 11.33
CA LEU A 308 -13.80 13.89 10.58
C LEU A 308 -13.30 15.29 10.93
N GLN A 309 -12.02 15.41 11.26
CA GLN A 309 -11.38 16.70 11.49
C GLN A 309 -10.61 17.08 10.23
N LEU A 310 -10.82 18.30 9.73
CA LEU A 310 -10.03 18.83 8.63
C LEU A 310 -8.94 19.75 9.18
N ALA A 311 -7.72 19.61 8.69
CA ALA A 311 -6.68 20.60 8.87
C ALA A 311 -6.47 21.32 7.53
N TYR A 312 -6.42 22.65 7.53
CA TYR A 312 -6.12 23.41 6.32
C TYR A 312 -5.42 24.73 6.66
N LEU A 313 -4.82 25.34 5.64
CA LEU A 313 -4.20 26.65 5.73
C LEU A 313 -5.21 27.73 5.35
N ASP A 314 -5.37 28.69 6.26
CA ASP A 314 -6.15 29.90 6.05
C ASP A 314 -5.21 31.11 6.03
N GLU A 315 -5.48 32.07 5.15
CA GLU A 315 -4.61 33.22 4.92
C GLU A 315 -5.35 34.51 5.27
N GLU A 316 -4.88 35.25 6.27
CA GLU A 316 -5.35 36.61 6.54
C GLU A 316 -4.44 37.64 5.84
N PRO A 317 -5.01 38.67 5.20
CA PRO A 317 -4.23 39.74 4.61
C PRO A 317 -3.42 40.50 5.69
N ALA A 318 -2.27 41.03 5.28
CA ALA A 318 -1.40 41.76 6.18
C ALA A 318 -2.08 43.01 6.77
N LYS A 319 -1.86 43.28 8.06
CA LYS A 319 -2.38 44.48 8.74
C LYS A 319 -1.74 45.79 8.28
N LYS A 320 -0.59 45.72 7.59
CA LYS A 320 0.15 46.86 7.04
C LYS A 320 0.35 46.65 5.56
N GLU A 321 0.21 47.72 4.76
CA GLU A 321 0.55 47.69 3.33
C GLU A 321 2.00 47.22 3.15
N GLY A 322 2.20 46.18 2.34
CA GLY A 322 3.51 45.56 2.07
C GLY A 322 3.99 44.51 3.08
N GLY A 323 3.19 44.15 4.09
CA GLY A 323 3.53 43.05 5.02
C GLY A 323 3.23 41.65 4.47
N GLU A 324 3.81 40.62 5.08
CA GLU A 324 3.49 39.21 4.76
C GLU A 324 2.10 38.82 5.31
N PRO A 325 1.35 37.95 4.61
CA PRO A 325 0.08 37.43 5.10
C PRO A 325 0.27 36.59 6.36
N ARG A 326 -0.69 36.68 7.29
CA ARG A 326 -0.70 35.84 8.49
C ARG A 326 -1.37 34.52 8.13
N LEU A 327 -0.67 33.43 8.41
CA LEU A 327 -1.13 32.09 8.07
C LEU A 327 -1.61 31.38 9.33
N PHE A 328 -2.77 30.75 9.22
CA PHE A 328 -3.39 30.02 10.30
C PHE A 328 -3.60 28.58 9.89
N SER A 329 -3.52 27.70 10.89
CA SER A 329 -4.02 26.35 10.75
C SER A 329 -5.36 26.22 11.48
N ALA A 330 -6.39 25.75 10.77
CA ALA A 330 -7.77 25.60 11.26
C ALA A 330 -8.18 24.10 11.30
N PRO A 331 -9.10 23.68 12.19
CA PRO A 331 -10.53 23.87 11.90
C PRO A 331 -11.40 24.50 13.01
N HIS A 332 -10.90 24.71 14.22
CA HIS A 332 -11.76 25.14 15.36
C HIS A 332 -11.17 26.27 16.22
N ARG A 333 -9.86 26.48 16.16
CA ARG A 333 -9.16 27.62 16.75
C ARG A 333 -8.07 28.00 15.76
N TRP A 334 -8.09 29.24 15.31
CA TRP A 334 -7.05 29.78 14.45
C TRP A 334 -5.73 29.78 15.21
N ILE A 335 -4.90 28.77 14.95
CA ILE A 335 -3.53 28.74 15.47
C ILE A 335 -2.68 29.45 14.44
N GLU A 336 -2.22 30.65 14.79
CA GLU A 336 -1.28 31.41 13.98
C GLU A 336 0.03 30.62 13.87
N LEU A 337 0.46 30.40 12.64
CA LEU A 337 1.73 29.76 12.34
C LEU A 337 2.86 30.80 12.43
N PRO A 338 4.08 30.39 12.82
CA PRO A 338 5.20 31.31 13.02
C PRO A 338 5.73 31.95 11.72
N GLY A 339 5.17 31.59 10.57
CA GLY A 339 5.55 32.06 9.24
C GLY A 339 4.91 31.18 8.17
N ASN A 340 5.44 31.23 6.95
CA ASN A 340 5.00 30.36 5.86
C ASN A 340 5.36 28.89 6.15
N PRO A 341 4.38 27.99 6.32
CA PRO A 341 4.65 26.58 6.62
C PRO A 341 5.15 25.80 5.40
N ILE A 342 5.11 26.37 4.19
CA ILE A 342 5.49 25.71 2.94
C ILE A 342 7.00 25.92 2.71
N SER A 343 7.81 25.03 3.28
CA SER A 343 9.28 25.04 3.19
C SER A 343 9.83 23.89 2.33
N GLY A 344 9.04 22.84 2.11
CA GLY A 344 9.39 21.65 1.35
C GLY A 344 8.65 21.53 0.02
N ASP A 345 8.48 20.28 -0.40
CA ASP A 345 7.82 19.86 -1.64
C ASP A 345 6.32 19.54 -1.44
N GLY A 346 5.74 19.92 -0.30
CA GLY A 346 4.30 19.84 -0.03
C GLY A 346 3.89 18.78 0.98
N LYS A 347 4.26 17.50 0.80
CA LYS A 347 3.79 16.40 1.69
C LYS A 347 4.20 16.61 3.15
N SER A 348 5.49 16.88 3.40
CA SER A 348 5.99 17.17 4.75
C SER A 348 5.37 18.43 5.35
N ASP A 349 5.22 19.49 4.56
CA ASP A 349 4.57 20.74 5.00
C ASP A 349 3.11 20.50 5.40
N ASN A 350 2.41 19.66 4.63
CA ASN A 350 1.03 19.27 4.86
C ASN A 350 0.88 18.47 6.16
N GLN A 351 1.78 17.51 6.43
CA GLN A 351 1.80 16.78 7.69
C GLN A 351 2.19 17.67 8.88
N ASN A 352 3.19 18.53 8.73
CA ASN A 352 3.77 19.31 9.81
C ASN A 352 2.85 20.41 10.34
N HIS A 353 2.07 21.08 9.49
CA HIS A 353 1.09 22.05 10.01
C HIS A 353 -0.10 21.35 10.67
N ALA A 354 -0.50 20.17 10.19
CA ALA A 354 -1.63 19.42 10.73
C ALA A 354 -1.33 18.69 12.04
N ILE A 355 -0.06 18.42 12.35
CA ILE A 355 0.36 17.67 13.55
C ILE A 355 -0.18 18.32 14.84
N ILE A 356 -0.34 19.64 14.90
CA ILE A 356 -0.87 20.33 16.09
C ILE A 356 -2.27 19.85 16.52
N PHE A 357 -3.01 19.21 15.61
CA PHE A 357 -4.35 18.68 15.86
C PHE A 357 -4.36 17.20 16.26
N TYR A 358 -3.23 16.48 16.22
CA TYR A 358 -3.22 15.09 16.70
C TYR A 358 -3.57 15.02 18.19
N ARG A 359 -4.26 13.96 18.60
CA ARG A 359 -4.56 13.67 20.01
C ARG A 359 -4.31 12.19 20.31
N GLY A 360 -3.85 11.94 21.53
CA GLY A 360 -3.48 10.59 21.98
C GLY A 360 -1.98 10.34 21.88
N GLU A 361 -1.58 9.17 22.36
CA GLU A 361 -0.20 8.75 22.51
C GLU A 361 0.42 8.30 21.17
N TYR A 362 -0.42 7.80 20.26
CA TYR A 362 0.01 7.22 18.99
C TYR A 362 -0.56 7.98 17.78
N LEU A 363 0.21 8.00 16.69
CA LEU A 363 -0.15 8.62 15.43
C LEU A 363 0.08 7.60 14.30
N GLN A 364 -0.92 7.38 13.46
CA GLN A 364 -0.78 6.60 12.23
C GLN A 364 -0.71 7.55 11.04
N LEU A 365 0.33 7.41 10.21
CA LEU A 365 0.48 8.17 8.98
C LEU A 365 -0.05 7.34 7.80
N ILE A 366 -0.92 7.94 6.99
CA ILE A 366 -1.65 7.28 5.91
C ILE A 366 -1.64 8.18 4.66
N ASP A 367 -1.30 7.61 3.49
CA ASP A 367 -1.41 8.28 2.20
C ASP A 367 -2.89 8.30 1.71
N VAL A 368 -3.24 9.26 0.85
CA VAL A 368 -4.64 9.48 0.38
C VAL A 368 -5.19 8.39 -0.55
N ASN A 369 -4.43 7.37 -0.88
CA ASN A 369 -4.86 6.20 -1.66
C ASN A 369 -4.86 4.90 -0.84
N GLN A 370 -4.81 5.00 0.48
CA GLN A 370 -4.82 3.85 1.38
C GLN A 370 -6.11 3.72 2.16
N ASP A 371 -6.55 2.48 2.33
CA ASP A 371 -7.76 2.17 3.07
C ASP A 371 -7.55 0.99 4.02
N ASN A 372 -8.50 0.81 4.94
CA ASN A 372 -8.44 -0.29 5.88
C ASN A 372 -9.81 -0.98 5.98
N HIS A 373 -9.77 -2.29 6.17
CA HIS A 373 -10.96 -3.13 6.24
C HIS A 373 -11.39 -3.32 7.69
N LEU A 374 -12.68 -3.64 7.91
CA LEU A 374 -13.23 -3.75 9.27
C LEU A 374 -12.51 -4.84 10.08
N GLU A 375 -12.27 -6.00 9.47
CA GLU A 375 -11.61 -7.15 10.09
C GLU A 375 -10.16 -6.84 10.52
N GLU A 376 -9.45 -5.99 9.77
CA GLU A 376 -8.09 -5.56 10.12
C GLU A 376 -8.12 -4.48 11.22
N CYS A 377 -9.07 -3.55 11.15
CA CYS A 377 -9.27 -2.52 12.17
C CYS A 377 -9.55 -3.10 13.57
N LEU A 378 -10.09 -4.33 13.66
CA LEU A 378 -10.34 -5.03 14.92
C LEU A 378 -9.06 -5.42 15.67
N LYS A 379 -7.92 -5.44 14.99
CA LYS A 379 -6.60 -5.76 15.56
C LYS A 379 -5.86 -4.52 16.10
N ILE A 380 -6.46 -3.34 16.05
CA ILE A 380 -5.80 -2.08 16.40
C ILE A 380 -5.14 -2.11 17.79
N ARG A 381 -5.81 -2.70 18.79
CA ARG A 381 -5.28 -2.81 20.16
C ARG A 381 -4.02 -3.64 20.24
N ASN A 382 -3.96 -4.70 19.43
CA ASN A 382 -2.80 -5.56 19.35
C ASN A 382 -1.62 -4.80 18.73
N VAL A 383 -1.86 -4.04 17.64
CA VAL A 383 -0.83 -3.19 17.01
C VAL A 383 -0.29 -2.14 17.99
N LEU A 384 -1.15 -1.50 18.78
CA LEU A 384 -0.71 -0.54 19.79
C LEU A 384 0.08 -1.21 20.94
N GLY A 385 -0.10 -2.52 21.16
CA GLY A 385 0.68 -3.31 22.12
C GLY A 385 2.12 -3.57 21.71
N GLU A 386 2.45 -3.48 20.42
CA GLU A 386 3.81 -3.64 19.88
C GLU A 386 4.78 -2.53 20.31
N PHE A 387 4.25 -1.44 20.86
CA PHE A 387 5.06 -0.40 21.47
C PHE A 387 5.63 -0.80 22.85
N GLU A 388 5.15 -1.91 23.42
CA GLU A 388 5.64 -2.52 24.67
C GLU A 388 5.54 -1.61 25.91
N VAL A 389 4.63 -0.62 25.90
CA VAL A 389 4.48 0.36 26.99
C VAL A 389 3.37 -0.02 27.99
N PHE A 390 2.54 -1.01 27.68
CA PHE A 390 1.38 -1.37 28.52
C PHE A 390 1.74 -1.93 29.89
N GLN A 391 2.92 -2.52 30.05
CA GLN A 391 3.39 -3.14 31.29
C GLN A 391 4.67 -2.46 31.81
N THR A 392 4.72 -1.14 31.76
CA THR A 392 5.90 -0.40 32.26
C THR A 392 5.96 -0.49 33.79
N SER A 393 7.14 -0.81 34.33
CA SER A 393 7.38 -0.85 35.78
C SER A 393 7.10 0.52 36.40
N ASN A 394 6.42 0.54 37.55
CA ASN A 394 6.17 1.77 38.33
C ASN A 394 7.44 2.27 39.05
N GLN A 395 8.56 1.54 38.96
CA GLN A 395 9.81 1.95 39.56
C GLN A 395 10.43 3.11 38.78
N SER A 396 11.10 4.03 39.48
CA SER A 396 11.86 5.09 38.81
C SER A 396 13.03 4.47 38.03
N PRO A 397 13.32 4.92 36.79
CA PRO A 397 14.51 4.49 36.05
C PRO A 397 15.81 4.87 36.79
N TYR A 398 15.76 5.85 37.69
CA TYR A 398 16.88 6.29 38.51
C TYR A 398 16.96 5.55 39.86
N ALA A 399 16.05 4.62 40.16
CA ALA A 399 16.13 3.80 41.36
C ALA A 399 17.25 2.77 41.25
N GLN A 400 17.86 2.41 42.38
CA GLN A 400 19.00 1.50 42.46
C GLN A 400 18.78 0.15 41.72
N TRP A 401 17.53 -0.33 41.68
CA TRP A 401 17.14 -1.56 40.98
C TRP A 401 16.27 -1.33 39.73
N GLY A 402 15.73 -0.11 39.55
CA GLY A 402 14.81 0.20 38.45
C GLY A 402 15.49 0.22 37.08
N HIS A 403 16.78 0.52 37.00
CA HIS A 403 17.53 0.59 35.74
C HIS A 403 17.44 -0.70 34.89
N LYS A 404 17.26 -1.87 35.50
CA LYS A 404 17.09 -3.14 34.79
C LYS A 404 15.77 -3.20 34.01
N ASP A 405 14.71 -2.64 34.56
CA ASP A 405 13.38 -2.60 33.94
C ASP A 405 13.35 -1.65 32.72
N PHE A 406 14.30 -0.71 32.62
CA PHE A 406 14.41 0.26 31.53
C PHE A 406 15.62 0.02 30.60
N GLN A 407 16.26 -1.15 30.66
CA GLN A 407 17.38 -1.46 29.75
C GLN A 407 16.96 -1.58 28.28
N LYS A 408 15.69 -1.90 28.01
CA LYS A 408 15.22 -2.12 26.65
C LYS A 408 14.96 -0.78 25.95
N SER A 409 15.58 -0.57 24.80
CA SER A 409 15.30 0.60 23.96
C SER A 409 13.80 0.70 23.61
N PRO A 410 13.21 1.90 23.70
CA PRO A 410 11.80 2.10 23.40
C PRO A 410 11.52 1.86 21.91
N VAL A 411 10.31 1.39 21.60
CA VAL A 411 9.82 1.32 20.22
C VAL A 411 9.25 2.68 19.85
N ALA A 412 9.83 3.33 18.85
CA ALA A 412 9.34 4.63 18.37
C ALA A 412 8.34 4.48 17.23
N ILE A 413 8.50 3.44 16.40
CA ILE A 413 7.70 3.22 15.19
C ILE A 413 7.38 1.73 15.06
N VAL A 414 6.13 1.43 14.78
CA VAL A 414 5.64 0.08 14.45
C VAL A 414 5.10 0.15 13.02
N GLY A 415 5.85 -0.41 12.08
CA GLY A 415 5.43 -0.40 10.70
C GLY A 415 4.59 -1.61 10.31
N ALA A 416 3.59 -1.40 9.47
CA ALA A 416 2.62 -2.42 9.09
C ALA A 416 2.77 -2.83 7.62
N ARG A 417 2.19 -3.99 7.28
CA ARG A 417 2.21 -4.54 5.93
C ARG A 417 1.24 -3.79 5.01
N GLU A 418 1.58 -3.70 3.72
CA GLU A 418 0.70 -3.16 2.68
C GLU A 418 0.06 -4.27 1.82
N TYR A 419 -1.13 -4.02 1.30
CA TYR A 419 -1.79 -4.79 0.24
C TYR A 419 -1.97 -3.90 -0.99
N ILE A 420 -1.36 -4.25 -2.12
CA ILE A 420 -1.54 -3.50 -3.36
C ILE A 420 -2.78 -4.04 -4.09
N PHE A 421 -3.94 -3.40 -3.88
CA PHE A 421 -5.20 -3.88 -4.47
C PHE A 421 -5.30 -3.62 -5.98
N SER A 422 -4.39 -2.81 -6.53
CA SER A 422 -4.29 -2.55 -7.98
C SER A 422 -3.45 -3.58 -8.73
N GLU A 423 -2.92 -4.62 -8.07
CA GLU A 423 -2.02 -5.63 -8.67
C GLU A 423 -2.54 -6.24 -9.99
N ASN A 424 -3.86 -6.37 -10.13
CA ASN A 424 -4.50 -7.01 -11.28
C ASN A 424 -4.58 -6.10 -12.53
N ILE A 425 -4.02 -4.89 -12.47
CA ILE A 425 -4.01 -3.91 -13.57
C ILE A 425 -2.79 -4.13 -14.46
N GLY A 426 -2.83 -5.21 -15.25
CA GLY A 426 -1.83 -5.50 -16.30
C GLY A 426 -0.48 -6.01 -15.78
N ILE A 427 0.41 -6.35 -16.73
CA ILE A 427 1.67 -7.05 -16.44
C ILE A 427 2.68 -6.15 -15.70
N LEU A 428 2.85 -4.90 -16.16
CA LEU A 428 3.75 -3.96 -15.48
C LEU A 428 3.28 -3.66 -14.05
N GLY A 429 1.96 -3.73 -13.84
CA GLY A 429 1.38 -3.62 -12.53
C GLY A 429 1.67 -4.78 -11.62
N ASP A 430 1.48 -5.98 -12.11
CA ASP A 430 1.83 -7.20 -11.40
C ASP A 430 3.31 -7.21 -10.95
N VAL A 431 4.23 -6.76 -11.82
CA VAL A 431 5.67 -6.64 -11.50
C VAL A 431 5.92 -5.61 -10.39
N ALA A 432 5.43 -4.39 -10.57
CA ALA A 432 5.66 -3.31 -9.62
C ALA A 432 4.97 -3.58 -8.27
N ALA A 433 3.78 -4.17 -8.27
CA ALA A 433 3.06 -4.60 -7.08
C ALA A 433 3.82 -5.73 -6.35
N GLY A 434 4.31 -6.74 -7.07
CA GLY A 434 5.09 -7.84 -6.47
C GLY A 434 6.38 -7.36 -5.81
N LYS A 435 7.04 -6.35 -6.39
CA LYS A 435 8.20 -5.70 -5.76
C LYS A 435 7.86 -4.99 -4.46
N GLU A 436 6.79 -4.20 -4.48
CA GLU A 436 6.35 -3.45 -3.30
C GLU A 436 5.85 -4.39 -2.19
N GLN A 437 5.16 -5.47 -2.55
CA GLN A 437 4.76 -6.53 -1.63
C GLN A 437 5.98 -7.20 -0.99
N THR A 438 7.00 -7.56 -1.78
CA THR A 438 8.25 -8.15 -1.27
C THR A 438 8.97 -7.19 -0.32
N PHE A 439 8.99 -5.89 -0.67
CA PHE A 439 9.58 -4.86 0.18
C PHE A 439 8.82 -4.69 1.51
N GLY A 440 7.49 -4.59 1.46
CA GLY A 440 6.61 -4.40 2.62
C GLY A 440 6.37 -5.65 3.47
N THR A 441 7.03 -6.77 3.16
CA THR A 441 6.94 -8.04 3.91
C THR A 441 8.34 -8.58 4.20
N LEU A 442 8.88 -9.45 3.33
CA LEU A 442 10.16 -10.15 3.51
C LEU A 442 11.31 -9.18 3.84
N THR A 443 11.46 -8.10 3.07
CA THR A 443 12.53 -7.12 3.30
C THR A 443 12.29 -6.33 4.58
N ALA A 444 11.10 -5.77 4.79
CA ALA A 444 10.77 -5.01 5.99
C ALA A 444 10.92 -5.84 7.28
N ARG A 445 10.51 -7.11 7.26
CA ARG A 445 10.71 -8.05 8.37
C ARG A 445 12.18 -8.32 8.64
N SER A 446 12.95 -8.60 7.59
CA SER A 446 14.38 -8.89 7.72
C SER A 446 15.14 -7.67 8.26
N LEU A 447 14.85 -6.48 7.74
CA LEU A 447 15.43 -5.22 8.20
C LEU A 447 15.01 -4.90 9.64
N ALA A 448 13.75 -5.13 10.03
CA ALA A 448 13.32 -4.91 11.40
C ALA A 448 14.02 -5.87 12.38
N TRP A 449 14.22 -7.13 11.99
CA TRP A 449 14.89 -8.13 12.81
C TRP A 449 16.36 -7.81 13.07
N ILE A 450 17.10 -7.40 12.03
CA ILE A 450 18.50 -6.95 12.18
C ILE A 450 18.62 -5.52 12.75
N GLY A 451 17.50 -4.80 12.84
CA GLY A 451 17.42 -3.41 13.29
C GLY A 451 17.99 -2.39 12.29
N GLY A 452 17.82 -2.64 10.99
CA GLY A 452 18.10 -1.71 9.89
C GLY A 452 16.86 -1.15 9.21
N LYS A 453 15.66 -1.34 9.79
CA LYS A 453 14.42 -0.78 9.22
C LYS A 453 14.28 0.71 9.58
N LEU A 454 13.84 1.52 8.62
CA LEU A 454 13.45 2.92 8.83
C LEU A 454 11.93 3.12 8.64
N HIS A 455 11.49 4.37 8.80
CA HIS A 455 10.13 4.80 8.49
C HIS A 455 9.99 5.06 6.98
N TYR A 456 8.95 4.51 6.35
CA TYR A 456 8.71 4.69 4.91
C TYR A 456 7.38 5.42 4.63
N GLY A 457 6.93 6.24 5.59
CA GLY A 457 5.76 7.11 5.47
C GLY A 457 4.46 6.49 5.93
N HIS A 458 4.15 5.30 5.45
CA HIS A 458 2.88 4.64 5.71
C HIS A 458 3.03 3.10 5.63
N PRO A 459 2.09 2.31 6.17
CA PRO A 459 1.00 2.68 7.07
C PRO A 459 1.47 2.60 8.53
N ASP A 460 2.64 3.19 8.80
CA ASP A 460 3.34 3.06 10.07
C ASP A 460 2.63 3.82 11.21
N PHE A 461 2.68 3.21 12.39
CA PHE A 461 2.30 3.83 13.65
C PHE A 461 3.53 4.41 14.33
N LEU A 462 3.42 5.63 14.82
CA LEU A 462 4.46 6.37 15.51
C LEU A 462 4.03 6.61 16.96
N ASN A 463 4.97 6.50 17.88
CA ASN A 463 4.79 7.03 19.23
C ASN A 463 4.89 8.56 19.16
N ALA A 464 3.74 9.23 19.14
CA ALA A 464 3.66 10.67 18.90
C ALA A 464 4.40 11.47 19.97
N THR A 465 4.36 11.00 21.23
CA THR A 465 5.09 11.65 22.34
C THR A 465 6.61 11.60 22.16
N PHE A 466 7.12 10.46 21.67
CA PHE A 466 8.54 10.28 21.37
C PHE A 466 8.97 11.14 20.18
N MET A 467 8.17 11.16 19.10
CA MET A 467 8.52 11.82 17.84
C MET A 467 8.39 13.35 17.92
N ALA A 468 7.34 13.87 18.59
CA ALA A 468 7.11 15.31 18.71
C ALA A 468 8.25 16.05 19.42
N THR A 469 8.97 15.38 20.33
CA THR A 469 10.12 15.94 21.05
C THR A 469 11.44 15.79 20.29
N ARG A 470 11.44 15.18 19.10
CA ARG A 470 12.65 14.74 18.37
C ARG A 470 12.63 15.06 16.87
N GLY A 471 11.90 16.10 16.47
CA GLY A 471 11.88 16.59 15.08
C GLY A 471 10.62 16.24 14.30
N GLY A 472 9.59 15.69 14.96
CA GLY A 472 8.28 15.46 14.34
C GLY A 472 8.23 14.20 13.48
N VAL A 473 7.37 14.22 12.47
CA VAL A 473 7.01 13.04 11.67
C VAL A 473 7.57 13.07 10.26
N SER A 474 7.92 14.25 9.76
CA SER A 474 8.54 14.43 8.45
C SER A 474 9.36 15.71 8.41
N LYS A 475 10.42 15.69 7.59
CA LYS A 475 11.34 16.82 7.46
C LYS A 475 11.04 17.60 6.17
N ALA A 476 10.78 18.89 6.29
CA ALA A 476 10.45 19.75 5.15
C ALA A 476 11.66 20.62 4.76
N GLN A 477 12.25 20.36 3.60
CA GLN A 477 13.20 21.28 2.96
C GLN A 477 13.22 21.03 1.45
N LYS A 478 12.94 22.08 0.68
CA LYS A 478 12.92 22.02 -0.77
C LYS A 478 14.28 21.62 -1.34
N GLY A 479 14.28 20.64 -2.24
CA GLY A 479 15.48 20.14 -2.93
C GLY A 479 16.46 19.33 -2.06
N LEU A 480 16.08 18.96 -0.84
CA LEU A 480 16.87 18.07 0.04
C LEU A 480 16.05 16.95 0.70
N HIS A 481 14.75 17.15 0.93
CA HIS A 481 13.92 16.15 1.60
C HIS A 481 12.77 15.69 0.71
N LEU A 482 13.08 15.18 -0.50
CA LEU A 482 12.07 14.56 -1.37
C LEU A 482 11.48 13.26 -0.79
N ASN A 483 12.27 12.55 0.02
CA ASN A 483 11.84 11.40 0.83
C ASN A 483 11.74 11.84 2.30
N GLU A 484 10.83 12.74 2.62
CA GLU A 484 10.70 13.40 3.91
C GLU A 484 10.49 12.44 5.10
N ASP A 485 9.74 11.35 4.87
CA ASP A 485 9.31 10.42 5.91
C ASP A 485 10.51 9.65 6.50
N ILE A 486 11.50 9.30 5.65
CA ILE A 486 12.63 8.47 6.06
C ILE A 486 13.54 9.14 7.08
N PHE A 487 13.56 10.48 7.10
CA PHE A 487 14.30 11.27 8.08
C PHE A 487 13.75 11.13 9.49
N ALA A 488 12.44 10.92 9.65
CA ALA A 488 11.86 10.60 10.95
C ALA A 488 12.34 9.23 11.44
N GLY A 489 12.46 8.25 10.53
CA GLY A 489 13.10 6.96 10.80
C GLY A 489 14.55 7.10 11.24
N MET A 490 15.35 7.90 10.52
CA MET A 490 16.75 8.14 10.88
C MET A 490 16.90 8.86 12.22
N ASN A 491 16.02 9.82 12.52
CA ASN A 491 16.01 10.51 13.81
C ASN A 491 15.65 9.55 14.95
N ALA A 492 14.66 8.68 14.76
CA ALA A 492 14.32 7.65 15.73
C ALA A 492 15.51 6.69 15.96
N PHE A 493 16.12 6.21 14.88
CA PHE A 493 17.25 5.30 14.90
C PHE A 493 18.49 5.93 15.58
N GLY A 494 18.88 7.14 15.18
CA GLY A 494 20.03 7.86 15.75
C GLY A 494 19.85 8.27 17.22
N ARG A 495 18.61 8.24 17.75
CA ARG A 495 18.30 8.47 19.17
C ARG A 495 18.20 7.17 19.97
N GLY A 496 18.57 6.02 19.40
CA GLY A 496 18.64 4.73 20.08
C GLY A 496 17.29 4.04 20.27
N SER A 497 16.24 4.47 19.55
CA SER A 497 14.94 3.80 19.57
C SER A 497 14.87 2.69 18.52
N ARG A 498 13.93 1.76 18.71
CA ARG A 498 13.68 0.65 17.79
C ARG A 498 12.52 0.95 16.85
N ILE A 499 12.63 0.41 15.64
CA ILE A 499 11.59 0.43 14.62
C ILE A 499 11.20 -1.03 14.35
N MET A 500 9.96 -1.37 14.68
CA MET A 500 9.41 -2.73 14.57
C MET A 500 8.61 -2.91 13.28
N HIS A 501 8.32 -4.16 12.92
CA HIS A 501 7.44 -4.48 11.81
C HIS A 501 6.47 -5.60 12.16
N THR A 502 5.19 -5.40 11.83
CA THR A 502 4.11 -6.37 12.05
C THR A 502 3.50 -6.81 10.73
N GLU A 503 3.39 -8.12 10.53
CA GLU A 503 2.80 -8.71 9.31
C GLU A 503 1.35 -9.21 9.52
N TYR A 504 0.86 -9.29 10.76
CA TYR A 504 -0.50 -9.76 11.07
C TYR A 504 -1.59 -8.72 10.81
N PHE A 505 -1.19 -7.46 10.61
CA PHE A 505 -2.07 -6.34 10.30
C PHE A 505 -1.67 -5.75 8.95
N GLN A 506 -2.65 -5.47 8.11
CA GLN A 506 -2.44 -5.03 6.74
C GLN A 506 -3.32 -3.83 6.38
N CYS A 507 -2.76 -2.83 5.71
CA CYS A 507 -3.51 -1.75 5.08
C CYS A 507 -3.50 -1.89 3.56
N SER A 508 -4.63 -1.57 2.94
CA SER A 508 -4.78 -1.56 1.48
C SER A 508 -4.20 -0.28 0.90
N LYS A 509 -3.57 -0.38 -0.27
CA LYS A 509 -2.92 0.73 -0.97
C LYS A 509 -3.14 0.65 -2.47
N GLY A 510 -3.52 1.78 -3.04
CA GLY A 510 -3.63 1.95 -4.47
C GLY A 510 -2.29 2.32 -5.06
N ARG A 511 -1.96 1.73 -6.21
CA ARG A 511 -0.80 2.12 -7.00
C ARG A 511 -1.18 2.26 -8.46
N ASP A 512 -0.63 3.30 -9.07
CA ASP A 512 -0.66 3.51 -10.51
C ASP A 512 0.45 2.72 -11.19
N LEU A 513 0.03 1.76 -11.99
CA LEU A 513 0.87 0.72 -12.53
C LEU A 513 1.16 0.88 -14.04
N GLY A 514 0.95 2.09 -14.55
CA GLY A 514 1.33 2.46 -15.92
C GLY A 514 2.85 2.56 -16.08
N PHE A 515 3.32 2.40 -17.32
CA PHE A 515 4.76 2.45 -17.64
C PHE A 515 5.43 3.74 -17.11
N GLY A 516 4.87 4.91 -17.44
CA GLY A 516 5.43 6.20 -17.01
C GLY A 516 5.32 6.44 -15.50
N THR A 517 4.21 6.01 -14.86
CA THR A 517 4.01 6.22 -13.41
C THR A 517 4.98 5.38 -12.59
N VAL A 518 5.22 4.13 -12.99
CA VAL A 518 6.21 3.26 -12.34
C VAL A 518 7.62 3.84 -12.44
N LEU A 519 8.00 4.39 -13.59
CA LEU A 519 9.34 4.98 -13.79
C LEU A 519 9.50 6.32 -13.08
N ASN A 520 8.44 7.13 -13.00
CA ASN A 520 8.44 8.35 -12.20
C ASN A 520 8.62 8.03 -10.71
N PHE A 521 8.01 6.94 -10.22
CA PHE A 521 8.24 6.46 -8.86
C PHE A 521 9.70 6.03 -8.64
N GLN A 522 10.30 5.29 -9.58
CA GLN A 522 11.72 4.92 -9.50
C GLN A 522 12.65 6.14 -9.53
N THR A 523 12.30 7.15 -10.33
CA THR A 523 13.04 8.42 -10.41
C THR A 523 12.98 9.15 -9.07
N LYS A 524 11.78 9.23 -8.46
CA LYS A 524 11.58 9.81 -7.11
C LYS A 524 12.44 9.09 -6.07
N LEU A 525 12.44 7.75 -6.06
CA LEU A 525 13.27 6.96 -5.13
C LEU A 525 14.76 7.25 -5.32
N GLY A 526 15.24 7.30 -6.57
CA GLY A 526 16.65 7.58 -6.84
C GLY A 526 17.07 9.01 -6.47
N ASN A 527 16.26 10.02 -6.80
CA ASN A 527 16.50 11.41 -6.39
C ASN A 527 16.53 11.55 -4.87
N GLY A 528 15.54 10.99 -4.18
CA GLY A 528 15.47 11.02 -2.72
C GLY A 528 16.60 10.24 -2.05
N MET A 529 17.16 9.21 -2.69
CA MET A 529 18.36 8.53 -2.19
C MET A 529 19.62 9.40 -2.34
N ALA A 530 19.81 10.07 -3.47
CA ALA A 530 20.93 10.99 -3.64
C ALA A 530 20.94 12.09 -2.57
N GLU A 531 19.78 12.71 -2.32
CA GLU A 531 19.61 13.71 -1.27
C GLU A 531 19.88 13.17 0.13
N GLN A 532 19.40 11.96 0.42
CA GLN A 532 19.69 11.26 1.66
C GLN A 532 21.20 11.06 1.86
N MET A 533 21.93 10.59 0.84
CA MET A 533 23.39 10.40 0.94
C MET A 533 24.15 11.69 1.23
N LEU A 534 23.63 12.83 0.78
CA LEU A 534 24.18 14.16 1.02
C LEU A 534 23.71 14.78 2.35
N SER A 535 22.77 14.14 3.04
CA SER A 535 22.17 14.66 4.26
C SER A 535 23.09 14.54 5.47
N ARG A 536 22.87 15.45 6.43
CA ARG A 536 23.57 15.44 7.72
C ARG A 536 23.27 14.16 8.52
N GLU A 537 22.05 13.64 8.43
CA GLU A 537 21.64 12.41 9.11
C GLU A 537 22.46 11.20 8.63
N TYR A 538 22.68 11.08 7.32
CA TYR A 538 23.56 10.05 6.76
C TYR A 538 25.02 10.20 7.22
N TYR A 539 25.53 11.44 7.30
CA TYR A 539 26.87 11.69 7.83
C TYR A 539 27.02 11.20 9.28
N TYR A 540 26.05 11.50 10.15
CA TYR A 540 26.10 11.05 11.55
C TYR A 540 25.94 9.53 11.68
N LEU A 541 24.98 8.93 10.97
CA LEU A 541 24.81 7.47 10.99
C LEU A 541 26.04 6.75 10.40
N GLY A 542 26.66 7.31 9.36
CA GLY A 542 27.86 6.74 8.75
C GLY A 542 29.11 6.82 9.64
N THR A 543 29.17 7.75 10.60
CA THR A 543 30.37 8.00 11.42
C THR A 543 30.23 7.55 12.89
N GLN A 544 29.00 7.44 13.41
CA GLN A 544 28.74 7.19 14.83
C GLN A 544 28.22 5.79 15.14
N LEU A 545 27.76 5.03 14.13
CA LEU A 545 27.27 3.67 14.35
C LEU A 545 28.44 2.70 14.61
N SER A 546 28.20 1.70 15.47
CA SER A 546 29.10 0.57 15.61
C SER A 546 29.20 -0.21 14.28
N ILE A 547 30.30 -0.93 14.05
CA ILE A 547 30.58 -1.59 12.77
C ILE A 547 29.43 -2.50 12.29
N ASP A 548 28.79 -3.24 13.20
CA ASP A 548 27.65 -4.12 12.93
C ASP A 548 26.41 -3.35 12.48
N ARG A 549 26.10 -2.24 13.17
CA ARG A 549 24.98 -1.35 12.83
C ARG A 549 25.25 -0.57 11.57
N PHE A 550 26.50 -0.16 11.34
CA PHE A 550 26.92 0.51 10.12
C PHE A 550 26.77 -0.40 8.90
N LEU A 551 27.24 -1.65 8.96
CA LEU A 551 27.07 -2.61 7.86
C LEU A 551 25.60 -2.92 7.60
N THR A 552 24.79 -3.02 8.67
CA THR A 552 23.33 -3.18 8.57
C THR A 552 22.69 -1.99 7.86
N PHE A 553 23.04 -0.77 8.25
CA PHE A 553 22.55 0.46 7.64
C PHE A 553 23.00 0.58 6.17
N TYR A 554 24.27 0.29 5.88
CA TYR A 554 24.81 0.29 4.53
C TYR A 554 24.04 -0.67 3.62
N TYR A 555 23.89 -1.93 4.05
CA TYR A 555 23.20 -2.94 3.26
C TYR A 555 21.71 -2.62 3.07
N GLY A 556 21.04 -2.13 4.11
CA GLY A 556 19.61 -1.80 4.08
C GLY A 556 19.26 -0.54 3.29
N HIS A 557 20.23 0.36 3.07
CA HIS A 557 19.97 1.66 2.46
C HIS A 557 20.94 1.99 1.29
N PRO A 558 22.05 2.74 1.44
CA PRO A 558 22.79 3.23 0.28
C PRO A 558 23.47 2.12 -0.51
N GLY A 559 23.84 1.00 0.13
CA GLY A 559 24.55 -0.11 -0.49
C GLY A 559 23.77 -0.76 -1.62
N PHE A 560 22.45 -0.92 -1.48
CA PHE A 560 21.59 -1.44 -2.54
C PHE A 560 21.66 -0.57 -3.81
N HIS A 561 21.50 0.74 -3.65
CA HIS A 561 21.50 1.70 -4.76
C HIS A 561 22.87 1.86 -5.40
N LEU A 562 23.93 1.94 -4.59
CA LEU A 562 25.31 1.99 -5.07
C LEU A 562 25.70 0.72 -5.83
N THR A 563 25.26 -0.44 -5.38
CA THR A 563 25.51 -1.71 -6.07
C THR A 563 24.89 -1.70 -7.47
N ASN A 564 23.66 -1.20 -7.63
CA ASN A 564 23.02 -1.09 -8.94
C ASN A 564 23.79 -0.18 -9.91
N ILE A 565 24.30 0.96 -9.42
CA ILE A 565 25.16 1.86 -10.22
C ILE A 565 26.44 1.15 -10.64
N LEU A 566 27.11 0.45 -9.71
CA LEU A 566 28.35 -0.28 -9.98
C LEU A 566 28.12 -1.44 -10.96
N VAL A 567 26.98 -2.12 -10.90
CA VAL A 567 26.62 -3.17 -11.86
C VAL A 567 26.49 -2.60 -13.26
N ILE A 568 25.75 -1.51 -13.45
CA ILE A 568 25.60 -0.85 -14.77
C ILE A 568 26.97 -0.38 -15.29
N PHE A 569 27.77 0.24 -14.43
CA PHE A 569 29.12 0.68 -14.78
C PHE A 569 30.03 -0.50 -15.19
N SER A 570 29.99 -1.60 -14.45
CA SER A 570 30.78 -2.80 -14.74
C SER A 570 30.43 -3.41 -16.10
N VAL A 571 29.16 -3.41 -16.48
CA VAL A 571 28.71 -3.89 -17.80
C VAL A 571 29.25 -2.99 -18.93
N GLN A 572 29.26 -1.66 -18.74
CA GLN A 572 29.84 -0.74 -19.73
C GLN A 572 31.34 -0.96 -19.90
N VAL A 573 32.08 -1.06 -18.78
CA VAL A 573 33.53 -1.33 -18.80
C VAL A 573 33.81 -2.70 -19.44
N PHE A 574 32.98 -3.70 -19.16
CA PHE A 574 33.09 -5.02 -19.76
C PHE A 574 32.91 -4.98 -21.29
N ILE A 575 31.90 -4.30 -21.80
CA ILE A 575 31.67 -4.16 -23.25
C ILE A 575 32.79 -3.39 -23.94
N ILE A 576 33.29 -2.31 -23.32
CA ILE A 576 34.45 -1.57 -23.85
C ILE A 576 35.69 -2.48 -23.89
N SER A 577 35.90 -3.28 -22.84
CA SER A 577 36.99 -4.25 -22.79
C SER A 577 36.87 -5.32 -23.89
N LEU A 578 35.65 -5.79 -24.17
CA LEU A 578 35.38 -6.72 -25.27
C LEU A 578 35.67 -6.09 -26.64
N LEU A 579 35.38 -4.80 -26.81
CA LEU A 579 35.69 -4.07 -28.05
C LEU A 579 37.20 -4.02 -28.28
N PHE A 580 37.98 -3.60 -27.28
CA PHE A 580 39.44 -3.57 -27.38
C PHE A 580 40.03 -4.96 -27.61
N LEU A 581 39.51 -5.97 -26.91
CA LEU A 581 39.97 -7.34 -27.07
C LEU A 581 39.64 -7.90 -28.47
N GLY A 582 38.45 -7.62 -28.99
CA GLY A 582 38.07 -8.00 -30.35
C GLY A 582 39.05 -7.42 -31.36
N THR A 583 39.33 -6.12 -31.29
CA THR A 583 40.32 -5.48 -32.18
C THR A 583 41.73 -6.04 -32.00
N PHE A 584 42.15 -6.32 -30.76
CA PHE A 584 43.45 -6.93 -30.46
C PHE A 584 43.57 -8.34 -31.07
N MET A 585 42.50 -9.13 -31.03
CA MET A 585 42.48 -10.47 -31.58
C MET A 585 42.61 -10.51 -33.10
N GLU A 586 41.97 -9.57 -33.80
CA GLU A 586 42.07 -9.50 -35.26
C GLU A 586 43.48 -9.06 -35.71
N SER A 587 44.17 -8.27 -34.87
CA SER A 587 45.49 -7.72 -35.19
C SER A 587 46.66 -8.63 -34.81
N VAL A 588 46.43 -9.73 -34.07
CA VAL A 588 47.50 -10.55 -33.48
C VAL A 588 47.29 -12.04 -33.79
N PRO A 589 48.34 -12.77 -34.23
CA PRO A 589 48.23 -14.21 -34.45
C PRO A 589 48.07 -14.97 -33.12
N ILE A 590 47.02 -15.79 -33.03
CA ILE A 590 46.66 -16.58 -31.84
C ILE A 590 47.39 -17.94 -31.87
N CYS A 591 47.91 -18.39 -30.73
CA CYS A 591 48.56 -19.70 -30.64
C CYS A 591 47.60 -20.86 -30.96
N ASN A 592 48.05 -21.84 -31.76
CA ASN A 592 47.27 -23.06 -32.02
C ASN A 592 47.46 -24.10 -30.91
N TYR A 593 46.37 -24.74 -30.51
CA TYR A 593 46.36 -25.86 -29.56
C TYR A 593 46.07 -27.17 -30.29
N VAL A 594 46.80 -28.23 -29.94
CA VAL A 594 46.56 -29.60 -30.42
C VAL A 594 46.33 -30.46 -29.19
N HIS A 595 45.19 -31.16 -29.12
CA HIS A 595 44.79 -31.98 -27.97
C HIS A 595 44.82 -31.26 -26.60
N GLY A 596 44.51 -29.95 -26.58
CA GLY A 596 44.47 -29.16 -25.33
C GLY A 596 45.83 -28.76 -24.78
N GLN A 597 46.92 -29.03 -25.51
CA GLN A 597 48.27 -28.57 -25.17
C GLN A 597 48.74 -27.50 -26.17
N LEU A 598 49.43 -26.47 -25.65
CA LEU A 598 50.04 -25.43 -26.45
C LEU A 598 51.16 -26.05 -27.30
N VAL A 599 51.10 -25.87 -28.62
CA VAL A 599 52.17 -26.36 -29.51
C VAL A 599 53.43 -25.55 -29.24
N SER A 600 54.50 -26.24 -28.82
CA SER A 600 55.81 -25.61 -28.54
C SER A 600 56.46 -25.11 -29.83
N GLY A 601 57.09 -23.94 -29.79
CA GLY A 601 57.86 -23.37 -30.93
C GLY A 601 57.12 -22.33 -31.79
N GLN A 602 55.96 -21.84 -31.37
CA GLN A 602 55.25 -20.74 -32.06
C GLN A 602 55.79 -19.37 -31.59
N SER A 603 56.88 -18.93 -32.21
CA SER A 603 57.47 -17.60 -31.95
C SER A 603 56.61 -16.51 -32.60
N GLY A 604 56.11 -15.55 -31.80
CA GLY A 604 55.32 -14.41 -32.29
C GLY A 604 53.79 -14.55 -32.19
N SER A 605 53.28 -15.69 -31.70
CA SER A 605 51.86 -15.89 -31.41
C SER A 605 51.52 -15.68 -29.94
N TYR A 606 50.31 -15.19 -29.65
CA TYR A 606 49.86 -14.85 -28.30
C TYR A 606 48.81 -15.86 -27.78
N ASN A 607 48.98 -16.29 -26.52
CA ASN A 607 48.06 -17.24 -25.89
C ASN A 607 46.84 -16.51 -25.26
N LEU A 608 45.76 -16.37 -26.04
CA LEU A 608 44.53 -15.69 -25.61
C LEU A 608 43.44 -16.64 -25.06
N PHE A 609 43.70 -17.94 -24.98
CA PHE A 609 42.75 -18.93 -24.44
C PHE A 609 42.27 -18.64 -23.01
N PRO A 610 43.13 -18.23 -22.05
CA PRO A 610 42.66 -17.85 -20.72
C PRO A 610 41.68 -16.68 -20.74
N VAL A 611 41.86 -15.75 -21.69
CA VAL A 611 40.98 -14.58 -21.85
C VAL A 611 39.63 -15.01 -22.41
N PHE A 612 39.59 -15.94 -23.37
CA PHE A 612 38.34 -16.52 -23.86
C PHE A 612 37.56 -17.25 -22.76
N ASP A 613 38.25 -18.05 -21.94
CA ASP A 613 37.59 -18.76 -20.84
C ASP A 613 37.06 -17.77 -19.79
N TRP A 614 37.81 -16.70 -19.51
CA TRP A 614 37.35 -15.62 -18.64
C TRP A 614 36.09 -14.92 -19.19
N ILE A 615 36.07 -14.49 -20.46
CA ILE A 615 34.89 -13.88 -21.09
C ILE A 615 33.69 -14.81 -21.02
N LYS A 616 33.89 -16.08 -21.38
CA LYS A 616 32.83 -17.09 -21.34
C LYS A 616 32.25 -17.25 -19.93
N ARG A 617 33.11 -17.34 -18.90
CA ARG A 617 32.68 -17.42 -17.50
C ARG A 617 31.92 -16.16 -17.05
N CYS A 618 32.41 -14.97 -17.40
CA CYS A 618 31.75 -13.71 -17.08
C CYS A 618 30.34 -13.67 -17.70
N MET A 619 30.20 -14.04 -18.97
CA MET A 619 28.90 -14.03 -19.65
C MET A 619 27.92 -15.07 -19.09
N ILE A 620 28.41 -16.28 -18.79
CA ILE A 620 27.59 -17.32 -18.15
C ILE A 620 27.16 -16.88 -16.74
N SER A 621 28.02 -16.18 -16.00
CA SER A 621 27.74 -15.74 -14.62
C SER A 621 26.60 -14.71 -14.52
N ILE A 622 26.29 -13.98 -15.60
CA ILE A 622 25.17 -13.03 -15.63
C ILE A 622 23.84 -13.77 -15.41
N PHE A 623 23.68 -14.97 -15.95
CA PHE A 623 22.44 -15.74 -15.86
C PHE A 623 22.03 -16.12 -14.42
N PRO A 624 22.88 -16.79 -13.60
CA PRO A 624 22.52 -17.12 -12.23
C PRO A 624 22.35 -15.86 -11.36
N VAL A 625 23.16 -14.80 -11.57
CA VAL A 625 23.00 -13.53 -10.84
C VAL A 625 21.63 -12.91 -11.12
N PHE A 626 21.21 -12.94 -12.38
CA PHE A 626 19.89 -12.46 -12.77
C PHE A 626 18.75 -13.27 -12.14
N MET A 627 18.88 -14.60 -12.10
CA MET A 627 17.89 -15.47 -11.45
C MET A 627 17.80 -15.24 -9.94
N ILE A 628 18.93 -14.94 -9.28
CA ILE A 628 18.96 -14.59 -7.86
C ILE A 628 18.17 -13.30 -7.58
N ALA A 629 18.14 -12.33 -8.49
CA ALA A 629 17.39 -11.10 -8.31
C ALA A 629 15.86 -11.33 -8.20
N PHE A 630 15.33 -12.39 -8.82
CA PHE A 630 13.91 -12.77 -8.73
C PHE A 630 13.60 -13.73 -7.57
N LEU A 631 14.62 -14.24 -6.88
CA LEU A 631 14.46 -15.18 -5.78
C LEU A 631 13.61 -14.63 -4.62
N PRO A 632 13.76 -13.36 -4.17
CA PRO A 632 12.93 -12.82 -3.11
C PRO A 632 11.43 -12.82 -3.45
N LEU A 633 11.09 -12.39 -4.67
CA LEU A 633 9.71 -12.41 -5.17
C LEU A 633 9.16 -13.84 -5.23
N PHE A 634 9.96 -14.78 -5.73
CA PHE A 634 9.57 -16.19 -5.79
C PHE A 634 9.33 -16.78 -4.39
N ILE A 635 10.19 -16.50 -3.42
CA ILE A 635 10.03 -16.96 -2.03
C ILE A 635 8.77 -16.35 -1.40
N GLN A 636 8.49 -15.08 -1.68
CA GLN A 636 7.30 -14.41 -1.18
C GLN A 636 6.03 -15.08 -1.73
N GLU A 637 5.95 -15.26 -3.06
CA GLU A 637 4.83 -15.92 -3.71
C GLU A 637 4.67 -17.39 -3.29
N LEU A 638 5.79 -18.10 -3.09
CA LEU A 638 5.80 -19.47 -2.59
C LEU A 638 5.15 -19.56 -1.20
N THR A 639 5.45 -18.59 -0.33
CA THR A 639 4.95 -18.55 1.05
C THR A 639 3.47 -18.17 1.11
N GLU A 640 3.00 -17.28 0.23
CA GLU A 640 1.63 -16.76 0.29
C GLU A 640 0.62 -17.50 -0.59
N ARG A 641 1.02 -17.87 -1.81
CA ARG A 641 0.12 -18.46 -2.82
C ARG A 641 0.41 -19.93 -3.11
N GLY A 642 1.50 -20.47 -2.56
CA GLY A 642 1.91 -21.87 -2.71
C GLY A 642 2.71 -22.16 -3.98
N ALA A 643 3.34 -23.34 -4.03
CA ALA A 643 4.34 -23.67 -5.04
C ALA A 643 3.86 -23.59 -6.50
N GLY A 644 2.70 -24.16 -6.81
CA GLY A 644 2.20 -24.19 -8.19
C GLY A 644 1.91 -22.80 -8.75
N ARG A 645 1.33 -21.91 -7.93
CA ARG A 645 1.04 -20.52 -8.32
C ARG A 645 2.32 -19.70 -8.43
N ALA A 646 3.27 -19.87 -7.51
CA ALA A 646 4.55 -19.18 -7.55
C ALA A 646 5.35 -19.50 -8.82
N VAL A 647 5.41 -20.78 -9.22
CA VAL A 647 6.09 -21.20 -10.46
C VAL A 647 5.39 -20.63 -11.70
N LEU A 648 4.05 -20.71 -11.75
CA LEU A 648 3.29 -20.16 -12.87
C LEU A 648 3.43 -18.63 -12.98
N HIS A 649 3.46 -17.94 -11.85
CA HIS A 649 3.64 -16.49 -11.78
C HIS A 649 5.02 -16.09 -12.26
N LEU A 650 6.07 -16.77 -11.78
CA LEU A 650 7.43 -16.54 -12.26
C LEU A 650 7.55 -16.81 -13.76
N ALA A 651 6.96 -17.89 -14.27
CA ALA A 651 6.95 -18.19 -15.70
C ALA A 651 6.27 -17.08 -16.52
N LYS A 652 5.15 -16.52 -16.03
CA LYS A 652 4.48 -15.37 -16.66
C LYS A 652 5.40 -14.14 -16.73
N HIS A 653 6.15 -13.83 -15.67
CA HIS A 653 7.11 -12.71 -15.66
C HIS A 653 8.20 -12.85 -16.72
N PHE A 654 8.75 -14.05 -16.89
CA PHE A 654 9.76 -14.29 -17.91
C PHE A 654 9.17 -14.26 -19.33
N LEU A 655 8.01 -14.86 -19.56
CA LEU A 655 7.33 -14.85 -20.85
C LEU A 655 6.87 -13.45 -21.28
N SER A 656 6.59 -12.57 -20.32
CA SER A 656 6.19 -11.20 -20.56
C SER A 656 7.33 -10.21 -20.71
N LEU A 657 8.59 -10.68 -20.68
CA LEU A 657 9.80 -9.85 -20.77
C LEU A 657 9.95 -8.82 -19.62
N SER A 658 9.31 -9.06 -18.47
CA SER A 658 9.51 -8.27 -17.24
C SER A 658 11.00 -8.04 -16.89
N PRO A 659 11.89 -9.05 -17.02
CA PRO A 659 13.34 -8.86 -16.94
C PRO A 659 13.93 -7.63 -17.65
N MET A 660 13.44 -7.32 -18.85
CA MET A 660 13.96 -6.21 -19.65
C MET A 660 13.47 -4.87 -19.10
N PHE A 661 12.19 -4.81 -18.70
CA PHE A 661 11.65 -3.65 -18.00
C PHE A 661 12.43 -3.36 -16.71
N GLU A 662 12.90 -4.39 -16.03
CA GLU A 662 13.65 -4.23 -14.79
C GLU A 662 15.06 -3.66 -14.97
N VAL A 663 15.75 -4.08 -16.02
CA VAL A 663 17.03 -3.46 -16.40
C VAL A 663 16.79 -1.98 -16.74
N PHE A 664 15.76 -1.68 -17.52
CA PHE A 664 15.41 -0.31 -17.87
C PHE A 664 15.10 0.55 -16.64
N ALA A 665 14.23 0.07 -15.74
CA ALA A 665 13.89 0.77 -14.49
C ALA A 665 15.13 1.03 -13.60
N THR A 666 16.05 0.05 -13.52
CA THR A 666 17.30 0.18 -12.77
C THR A 666 18.23 1.24 -13.39
N GLN A 667 18.27 1.35 -14.72
CA GLN A 667 19.02 2.40 -15.42
C GLN A 667 18.44 3.79 -15.11
N ILE A 668 17.13 3.95 -15.17
CA ILE A 668 16.46 5.22 -14.83
C ILE A 668 16.76 5.64 -13.39
N GLN A 669 16.62 4.72 -12.42
CA GLN A 669 16.93 5.00 -11.02
C GLN A 669 18.41 5.36 -10.80
N SER A 670 19.33 4.63 -11.44
CA SER A 670 20.78 4.88 -11.29
C SER A 670 21.17 6.22 -11.89
N ASN A 671 20.60 6.58 -13.05
CA ASN A 671 20.82 7.88 -13.66
C ASN A 671 20.27 9.02 -12.79
N SER A 672 19.08 8.86 -12.18
CA SER A 672 18.52 9.90 -11.32
C SER A 672 19.38 10.14 -10.07
N ILE A 673 19.95 9.09 -9.47
CA ILE A 673 20.91 9.22 -8.36
C ILE A 673 22.15 10.02 -8.79
N LEU A 674 22.76 9.66 -9.92
CA LEU A 674 24.00 10.29 -10.39
C LEU A 674 23.80 11.77 -10.74
N VAL A 675 22.72 12.09 -11.45
CA VAL A 675 22.38 13.46 -11.84
C VAL A 675 22.08 14.30 -10.60
N ASN A 676 21.24 13.81 -9.68
CA ASN A 676 20.89 14.59 -8.49
C ASN A 676 22.09 14.75 -7.53
N THR A 677 22.98 13.76 -7.45
CA THR A 677 24.22 13.90 -6.65
C THR A 677 25.16 14.95 -7.25
N SER A 678 25.22 15.05 -8.59
CA SER A 678 26.15 15.94 -9.28
C SER A 678 25.65 17.38 -9.39
N PHE A 679 24.35 17.56 -9.64
CA PHE A 679 23.77 18.87 -9.95
C PHE A 679 22.71 19.32 -8.94
N GLY A 680 22.19 18.41 -8.11
CA GLY A 680 21.06 18.67 -7.22
C GLY A 680 19.77 19.01 -7.97
N GLY A 681 18.82 19.60 -7.24
CA GLY A 681 17.64 20.23 -7.83
C GLY A 681 16.51 19.27 -8.20
N ALA A 682 16.41 18.11 -7.55
CA ALA A 682 15.21 17.29 -7.71
C ALA A 682 13.97 18.09 -7.25
N CYS A 683 12.98 18.12 -8.13
CA CYS A 683 11.67 18.68 -7.84
C CYS A 683 10.69 17.54 -7.55
N TYR A 684 9.59 17.87 -6.85
CA TYR A 684 8.45 16.99 -6.72
C TYR A 684 7.98 16.48 -8.10
N ILE A 685 7.90 15.16 -8.24
CA ILE A 685 7.32 14.49 -9.41
C ILE A 685 5.97 13.95 -8.98
N VAL A 686 4.89 14.44 -9.60
CA VAL A 686 3.55 13.87 -9.41
C VAL A 686 3.58 12.45 -9.99
N THR A 687 3.55 11.45 -9.12
CA THR A 687 3.11 10.12 -9.52
C THR A 687 1.60 10.19 -9.62
N GLY A 688 1.04 9.95 -10.82
CA GLY A 688 -0.41 9.94 -11.01
C GLY A 688 -1.13 8.98 -10.04
N CYS A 689 -2.44 9.19 -9.89
CA CYS A 689 -3.37 8.27 -9.19
C CYS A 689 -4.52 7.78 -10.10
N GLY A 690 -4.33 7.82 -11.43
CA GLY A 690 -5.31 7.49 -12.46
C GLY A 690 -4.99 6.19 -13.22
N PHE A 691 -6.02 5.58 -13.81
CA PHE A 691 -5.82 4.40 -14.65
C PHE A 691 -5.06 4.76 -15.94
N ALA A 692 -4.14 3.91 -16.37
CA ALA A 692 -3.37 4.08 -17.60
C ALA A 692 -4.20 3.72 -18.86
N THR A 693 -5.32 4.40 -19.06
CA THR A 693 -6.23 4.21 -20.21
C THR A 693 -5.89 5.10 -21.40
N THR A 694 -5.06 6.13 -21.19
CA THR A 694 -4.63 7.10 -22.21
C THR A 694 -3.31 6.69 -22.88
N ARG A 695 -3.19 6.98 -24.18
CA ARG A 695 -1.94 6.80 -24.93
C ARG A 695 -1.08 8.06 -24.85
N ILE A 696 0.22 7.87 -24.59
CA ILE A 696 1.22 8.95 -24.58
C ILE A 696 1.90 9.00 -25.95
N LEU A 697 2.17 10.21 -26.47
CA LEU A 697 2.89 10.39 -27.73
C LEU A 697 4.36 9.93 -27.61
N PHE A 698 4.87 9.32 -28.67
CA PHE A 698 6.26 8.86 -28.74
C PHE A 698 7.28 9.99 -28.55
N SER A 699 7.01 11.20 -29.06
CA SER A 699 7.90 12.36 -28.91
C SER A 699 8.16 12.72 -27.45
N ILE A 700 7.14 12.59 -26.60
CA ILE A 700 7.22 12.83 -25.15
C ILE A 700 8.01 11.71 -24.47
N LEU A 701 7.73 10.46 -24.83
CA LEU A 701 8.46 9.31 -24.27
C LEU A 701 9.96 9.36 -24.64
N TYR A 702 10.27 9.66 -25.90
CA TYR A 702 11.64 9.77 -26.37
C TYR A 702 12.37 10.92 -25.68
N SER A 703 11.78 12.11 -25.57
CA SER A 703 12.45 13.24 -24.90
C SER A 703 12.74 12.96 -23.42
N HIS A 704 11.88 12.20 -22.73
CA HIS A 704 12.08 11.81 -21.34
C HIS A 704 13.17 10.74 -21.17
N PHE A 705 13.21 9.73 -22.04
CA PHE A 705 14.07 8.55 -21.85
C PHE A 705 15.34 8.53 -22.71
N ALA A 706 15.49 9.48 -23.65
CA ALA A 706 16.65 9.54 -24.54
C ALA A 706 17.98 9.65 -23.80
N GLY A 707 18.10 10.61 -22.88
CA GLY A 707 19.30 10.81 -22.07
C GLY A 707 19.56 9.66 -21.10
N PRO A 708 18.60 9.32 -20.22
CA PRO A 708 18.80 8.30 -19.18
C PRO A 708 19.04 6.87 -19.70
N SER A 709 18.49 6.51 -20.86
CA SER A 709 18.52 5.13 -21.36
C SER A 709 18.89 5.03 -22.84
N THR A 710 18.18 5.70 -23.75
CA THR A 710 18.32 5.44 -25.20
C THR A 710 19.71 5.72 -25.75
N TYR A 711 20.37 6.78 -25.31
CA TYR A 711 21.75 7.06 -25.73
C TYR A 711 22.75 6.04 -25.21
N LEU A 712 22.52 5.48 -24.02
CA LEU A 712 23.33 4.37 -23.53
C LEU A 712 23.06 3.10 -24.33
N GLY A 713 21.78 2.77 -24.55
CA GLY A 713 21.35 1.61 -25.35
C GLY A 713 21.92 1.62 -26.76
N MET A 714 21.85 2.75 -27.46
CA MET A 714 22.40 2.90 -28.82
C MET A 714 23.93 2.76 -28.86
N ARG A 715 24.65 3.34 -27.89
CA ARG A 715 26.12 3.17 -27.80
C ARG A 715 26.49 1.71 -27.57
N VAL A 716 25.81 1.04 -26.64
CA VAL A 716 26.01 -0.38 -26.35
C VAL A 716 25.66 -1.24 -27.56
N LEU A 717 24.58 -0.94 -28.28
CA LEU A 717 24.19 -1.65 -29.50
C LEU A 717 25.28 -1.58 -30.57
N ILE A 718 25.84 -0.40 -30.84
CA ILE A 718 26.90 -0.24 -31.84
C ILE A 718 28.16 -1.02 -31.42
N MET A 719 28.56 -0.91 -30.15
CA MET A 719 29.72 -1.64 -29.63
C MET A 719 29.51 -3.16 -29.69
N LEU A 720 28.35 -3.66 -29.29
CA LEU A 720 28.02 -5.08 -29.34
C LEU A 720 27.94 -5.60 -30.77
N LEU A 721 27.44 -4.81 -31.73
CA LEU A 721 27.43 -5.17 -33.15
C LEU A 721 28.85 -5.42 -33.65
N TYR A 722 29.78 -4.50 -33.37
CA TYR A 722 31.19 -4.68 -33.69
C TYR A 722 31.78 -5.92 -33.01
N VAL A 723 31.56 -6.07 -31.68
CA VAL A 723 32.06 -7.23 -30.93
C VAL A 723 31.53 -8.54 -31.49
N THR A 724 30.26 -8.63 -31.89
CA THR A 724 29.72 -9.86 -32.47
C THR A 724 30.28 -10.20 -33.84
N MET A 725 30.72 -9.21 -34.61
CA MET A 725 31.37 -9.45 -35.91
C MET A 725 32.79 -10.01 -35.74
N VAL A 726 33.52 -9.58 -34.71
CA VAL A 726 34.92 -9.96 -34.49
C VAL A 726 35.07 -11.15 -33.54
N LEU A 727 34.20 -11.26 -32.53
CA LEU A 727 34.20 -12.26 -31.48
C LEU A 727 32.79 -12.86 -31.34
N TRP A 728 32.50 -13.88 -32.17
CA TRP A 728 31.22 -14.58 -32.06
C TRP A 728 31.29 -15.70 -31.00
N ALA A 729 30.37 -15.63 -30.03
CA ALA A 729 30.08 -16.72 -29.12
C ALA A 729 28.57 -16.81 -28.88
N PRO A 730 27.96 -18.00 -28.80
CA PRO A 730 26.51 -18.14 -28.60
C PRO A 730 25.98 -17.40 -27.35
N HIS A 731 26.79 -17.32 -26.30
CA HIS A 731 26.46 -16.62 -25.07
C HIS A 731 26.30 -15.09 -25.26
N MET A 732 26.79 -14.51 -26.36
CA MET A 732 26.68 -13.06 -26.65
C MET A 732 25.23 -12.61 -26.84
N VAL A 733 24.34 -13.54 -27.20
CA VAL A 733 22.90 -13.30 -27.30
C VAL A 733 22.33 -12.74 -25.98
N TYR A 734 22.89 -13.12 -24.84
CA TYR A 734 22.45 -12.58 -23.54
C TYR A 734 22.76 -11.09 -23.37
N LEU A 735 23.91 -10.61 -23.87
CA LEU A 735 24.24 -9.18 -23.83
C LEU A 735 23.30 -8.37 -24.73
N TRP A 736 22.88 -8.94 -25.87
CA TRP A 736 21.86 -8.34 -26.71
C TRP A 736 20.52 -8.21 -25.97
N ILE A 737 20.00 -9.31 -25.42
CA ILE A 737 18.67 -9.35 -24.79
C ILE A 737 18.62 -8.51 -23.51
N LEU A 738 19.66 -8.56 -22.67
CA LEU A 738 19.64 -7.95 -21.34
C LEU A 738 20.28 -6.57 -21.26
N VAL A 739 21.09 -6.16 -22.24
CA VAL A 739 21.83 -4.89 -22.16
C VAL A 739 21.49 -3.96 -23.32
N ALA A 740 21.46 -4.46 -24.56
CA ALA A 740 21.21 -3.62 -25.73
C ALA A 740 19.71 -3.28 -25.90
N VAL A 741 18.85 -4.29 -25.90
CA VAL A 741 17.42 -4.11 -26.20
C VAL A 741 16.67 -3.31 -25.13
N PRO A 742 16.90 -3.48 -23.81
CA PRO A 742 16.18 -2.70 -22.80
C PRO A 742 16.43 -1.20 -22.90
N GLY A 743 17.59 -0.80 -23.44
CA GLY A 743 17.95 0.60 -23.56
C GLY A 743 17.19 1.34 -24.66
N ILE A 744 16.66 0.62 -25.66
CA ILE A 744 16.06 1.11 -26.91
C ILE A 744 14.55 0.96 -26.84
#